data_AF-A0A2S9YD67-F1
#
_entry.id   AF-A0A2S9YD67-F1
#
_cell.length_a   1.000
_cell.length_b   1.000
_cell.length_c   1.000
_cell.angle_alpha   90.00
_cell.angle_beta   90.00
_cell.angle_gamma   90.00
#
_symmetry.space_group_name_H-M   'P 1'
#
loop_
_entity.id
_entity.type
_entity.pdbx_description
1 polymer ?
#
loop_
_entity_poly.entity_id
_entity_poly.type
_entity_poly.pdbx_seq_one_letter_code
_entity_poly.pdbx_strand_id
1 'polypeptide(L)'
;MDEGAPHTHWIDGRLVDEHSASGRSRGESHWVVIIAVLVILIGVDLALGLAPDQITADDPNPNTSADMRANLRAAAEAAREGRPALVLVGDSVLAGDVMAGEVEDWRSQRVVDHMRAELSFDSDAEIQQIALDGLLPIDALHVLAELDRVDPKGEVQFVLELNLRYFSNKYREQDHCTREELCELGRTLLVGGSPEATDAGTLHRAAVGLVEATGLAQDWLVARTPIHRRRGRLRRLELDAVEGLAVRKHGPNTNTNTDTDTELSEDQRRAQGLARVQEHYRSSTLATEHAQVQALTELLDRLAARGRPATLFLTPLEDEFVRGTLPRNHLGRRHEQIARIVNDHAEARAQATALIDLDHPLFESNYFLDHVHLGPEGNRLLAINLLHELGLPLASRPFDWMMVHGEDHDRTLVHRRGTGYADGGPWEALLRKPRGVAVSRDGSWVVIADTGNHVLRQMRGNMQFLERLAGKPMKAGVQDGEALERARLTEPHSPQIVGRGGAGERVYFIDGKTSNRVRELADGFVRTLVWLGPACPRYDVLEAGVLDERERLYLLCHDDRILTVDLESRRSTLTLDPRAPMLAEPETGAAREYTTIEPTDDGRLLFADGDSQIWSMVLRANGRARAPERIFANDGADLIPSERKSYYPFGFDEMRFEQIVDMEWVERYGGLLIQDQHELSWGNKRLHREETERIHLRLIDFETEQILPWVKAIPHAEAFHMWNAKTSNFVSYFHLGAMAIAQDDAALVWVERERSRVFRLADGLLGVHKYGNLHTDHGIVQLLQPIGTQTSWYVGANMRPDRFMATRHEPIPRRGPYVALLVGSSLSTISDRLGNYSLGRRLELELQAELGYRDNIRLDLFQRSASSSAFYYSAGMFEQFLDANGPPPDILFFELHDFGGRFFRGTETHAERVAELGKLERLAARYGTLVIFYDNSAIEANGHDGLRRTHRELREFIADARKLGFVVLEPSDRLLRELMTESPWGNQTWTGGEHHGAPWAIDLTARALASMSYPLIREFLRGREPARLSERDPTSFDEGDDSERLSLAFEATEGLVNRQALPEVDGAYLQRAYGDRQVRIHVDLGGYEALGRTKQELEELVVAVLYAVLVDEVYGELATDASVELVEFSNYDEYGEGVLESANSVWSRSFERASLERFIRDHRARKRGRGEGEAAGE
;
A
#
# COMPACT_ATOMS: atom_id res chain seq x y z
N MET A 1 -34.88 -34.75 -82.64
CA MET A 1 -36.29 -34.40 -82.86
C MET A 1 -36.88 -34.23 -81.49
N ASP A 2 -37.44 -33.04 -81.26
CA ASP A 2 -38.35 -32.77 -80.16
C ASP A 2 -39.38 -33.90 -80.00
N GLU A 3 -39.79 -34.16 -78.76
CA GLU A 3 -41.17 -33.85 -78.37
C GLU A 3 -41.36 -34.13 -76.86
N GLY A 4 -41.65 -33.05 -76.12
CA GLY A 4 -42.44 -33.03 -74.89
C GLY A 4 -42.00 -33.89 -73.71
N ALA A 5 -41.18 -33.33 -72.82
CA ALA A 5 -41.11 -33.80 -71.42
C ALA A 5 -41.92 -32.83 -70.54
N PRO A 6 -42.80 -33.33 -69.65
CA PRO A 6 -43.87 -32.58 -69.01
C PRO A 6 -43.35 -31.51 -68.06
N HIS A 7 -43.94 -30.31 -68.10
CA HIS A 7 -43.69 -29.29 -67.10
C HIS A 7 -44.53 -29.58 -65.86
N THR A 8 -43.85 -29.97 -64.79
CA THR A 8 -44.45 -29.99 -63.45
C THR A 8 -44.39 -28.59 -62.87
N HIS A 9 -45.54 -28.01 -62.52
CA HIS A 9 -45.60 -26.67 -61.91
C HIS A 9 -46.05 -26.77 -60.45
N TRP A 10 -45.49 -25.87 -59.64
CA TRP A 10 -45.88 -25.67 -58.25
C TRP A 10 -47.06 -24.69 -58.18
N ILE A 11 -48.18 -25.13 -57.61
CA ILE A 11 -49.30 -24.27 -57.24
C ILE A 11 -49.69 -24.62 -55.79
N ASP A 12 -49.74 -23.62 -54.91
CA ASP A 12 -50.19 -23.73 -53.52
C ASP A 12 -49.63 -24.92 -52.72
N GLY A 13 -48.33 -25.14 -52.84
CA GLY A 13 -47.63 -26.09 -51.97
C GLY A 13 -47.67 -27.56 -52.42
N ARG A 14 -48.17 -27.88 -53.63
CA ARG A 14 -48.13 -29.25 -54.19
C ARG A 14 -47.67 -29.30 -55.65
N LEU A 15 -46.98 -30.39 -55.98
CA LEU A 15 -46.59 -30.76 -57.34
C LEU A 15 -47.81 -31.37 -58.05
N VAL A 16 -48.19 -30.84 -59.22
CA VAL A 16 -49.23 -31.43 -60.06
C VAL A 16 -48.69 -31.58 -61.47
N ASP A 17 -48.73 -32.80 -62.01
CA ASP A 17 -48.47 -33.08 -63.43
C ASP A 17 -49.79 -32.98 -64.22
N GLU A 18 -49.78 -32.26 -65.34
CA GLU A 18 -50.91 -32.29 -66.28
C GLU A 18 -50.97 -33.66 -66.97
N HIS A 19 -52.00 -34.42 -66.65
CA HIS A 19 -52.47 -35.67 -67.27
C HIS A 19 -51.75 -36.98 -66.89
N SER A 20 -52.12 -37.54 -65.73
CA SER A 20 -52.43 -38.98 -65.65
C SER A 20 -53.65 -39.24 -64.77
N ALA A 21 -54.84 -39.02 -65.35
CA ALA A 21 -55.98 -39.87 -65.04
C ALA A 21 -55.76 -41.21 -65.74
N SER A 22 -55.12 -42.18 -65.05
CA SER A 22 -55.40 -43.62 -65.11
C SER A 22 -54.18 -44.45 -64.69
N GLY A 23 -54.41 -45.43 -63.81
CA GLY A 23 -53.52 -46.60 -63.65
C GLY A 23 -52.80 -46.70 -62.30
N ARG A 24 -53.44 -47.37 -61.34
CA ARG A 24 -52.87 -47.83 -60.06
C ARG A 24 -51.49 -48.48 -60.21
N SER A 25 -50.53 -48.17 -59.34
CA SER A 25 -49.80 -49.22 -58.61
C SER A 25 -49.09 -48.73 -57.34
N ARG A 26 -49.26 -49.52 -56.27
CA ARG A 26 -48.45 -49.69 -55.04
C ARG A 26 -48.16 -48.47 -54.16
N GLY A 27 -48.79 -48.48 -52.99
CA GLY A 27 -48.40 -47.62 -51.86
C GLY A 27 -47.00 -47.97 -51.37
N GLU A 28 -46.05 -47.09 -51.66
CA GLU A 28 -44.80 -47.02 -50.93
C GLU A 28 -45.09 -46.44 -49.54
N SER A 29 -44.80 -47.22 -48.51
CA SER A 29 -45.00 -46.83 -47.12
C SER A 29 -44.15 -45.61 -46.82
N HIS A 30 -44.77 -44.49 -46.42
CA HIS A 30 -44.06 -43.28 -45.97
C HIS A 30 -43.01 -43.57 -44.88
N TRP A 31 -43.16 -44.68 -44.13
CA TRP A 31 -42.17 -45.16 -43.18
C TRP A 31 -40.86 -45.60 -43.81
N VAL A 32 -40.87 -46.14 -45.03
CA VAL A 32 -39.62 -46.52 -45.73
C VAL A 32 -38.83 -45.28 -46.13
N VAL A 33 -39.51 -44.21 -46.57
CA VAL A 33 -38.86 -42.92 -46.87
C VAL A 33 -38.33 -42.27 -45.59
N ILE A 34 -39.11 -42.28 -44.50
CA ILE A 34 -38.66 -41.73 -43.20
C ILE A 34 -37.47 -42.52 -42.64
N ILE A 35 -37.50 -43.86 -42.72
CA ILE A 35 -36.39 -44.72 -42.27
C ILE A 35 -35.18 -44.52 -43.18
N ALA A 36 -35.35 -44.41 -44.50
CA ALA A 36 -34.25 -44.13 -45.41
C ALA A 36 -33.60 -42.76 -45.13
N VAL A 37 -34.41 -41.73 -44.88
CA VAL A 37 -33.91 -40.40 -44.48
C VAL A 37 -33.19 -40.46 -43.13
N LEU A 38 -33.72 -41.20 -42.15
CA LEU A 38 -33.06 -41.40 -40.85
C LEU A 38 -31.73 -42.16 -41.00
N VAL A 39 -31.67 -43.19 -41.83
CA VAL A 39 -30.44 -43.96 -42.08
C VAL A 39 -29.41 -43.11 -42.82
N ILE A 40 -29.83 -42.27 -43.77
CA ILE A 40 -28.95 -41.30 -44.45
C ILE A 40 -28.43 -40.26 -43.46
N LEU A 41 -29.30 -39.70 -42.60
CA LEU A 41 -28.91 -38.75 -41.57
C LEU A 41 -27.92 -39.37 -40.60
N ILE A 42 -28.18 -40.60 -40.12
CA ILE A 42 -27.27 -41.36 -39.25
C ILE A 42 -25.95 -41.67 -39.97
N GLY A 43 -25.99 -42.02 -41.26
CA GLY A 43 -24.80 -42.30 -42.06
C GLY A 43 -23.93 -41.07 -42.30
N VAL A 44 -24.54 -39.91 -42.57
CA VAL A 44 -23.87 -38.60 -42.67
C VAL A 44 -23.27 -38.20 -41.32
N ASP A 45 -24.01 -38.41 -40.24
CA ASP A 45 -23.59 -38.11 -38.87
C ASP A 45 -22.39 -38.99 -38.44
N LEU A 46 -22.40 -40.28 -38.78
CA LEU A 46 -21.29 -41.22 -38.55
C LEU A 46 -20.05 -40.88 -39.39
N ALA A 47 -20.23 -40.50 -40.66
CA ALA A 47 -19.15 -40.09 -41.55
C ALA A 47 -18.50 -38.76 -41.11
N LEU A 48 -19.30 -37.82 -40.61
CA LEU A 48 -18.80 -36.58 -40.02
C LEU A 48 -18.08 -36.84 -38.70
N GLY A 49 -18.53 -37.80 -37.88
CA GLY A 49 -17.88 -38.17 -36.62
C GLY A 49 -16.49 -38.83 -36.74
N LEU A 50 -16.09 -39.29 -37.93
CA LEU A 50 -14.81 -39.99 -38.15
C LEU A 50 -13.65 -39.08 -38.63
N ALA A 51 -13.89 -37.79 -38.89
CA ALA A 51 -12.82 -36.86 -39.25
C ALA A 51 -12.24 -36.21 -37.98
N PRO A 52 -10.90 -36.15 -37.81
CA PRO A 52 -10.27 -35.65 -36.60
C PRO A 52 -10.70 -34.20 -36.29
N ASP A 53 -11.14 -33.97 -35.05
CA ASP A 53 -11.36 -32.62 -34.50
C ASP A 53 -9.97 -32.03 -34.18
N GLN A 54 -9.50 -31.10 -35.00
CA GLN A 54 -8.50 -30.13 -34.56
C GLN A 54 -9.26 -28.90 -34.06
N ILE A 55 -9.78 -28.99 -32.82
CA ILE A 55 -10.15 -27.81 -32.05
C ILE A 55 -8.89 -27.45 -31.26
N THR A 56 -8.08 -26.55 -31.81
CA THR A 56 -6.90 -26.02 -31.12
C THR A 56 -7.36 -24.90 -30.21
N ALA A 57 -7.17 -25.05 -28.90
CA ALA A 57 -7.38 -23.99 -27.90
C ALA A 57 -6.31 -22.87 -27.98
N ASP A 58 -5.78 -22.62 -29.18
CA ASP A 58 -4.64 -21.74 -29.44
C ASP A 58 -5.03 -20.46 -30.22
N ASP A 59 -6.32 -20.24 -30.55
CA ASP A 59 -6.76 -18.97 -31.14
C ASP A 59 -7.27 -18.02 -30.04
N PRO A 60 -6.50 -16.98 -29.66
CA PRO A 60 -6.90 -16.02 -28.64
C PRO A 60 -7.97 -15.02 -29.11
N ASN A 61 -8.38 -15.05 -30.39
CA ASN A 61 -9.60 -14.39 -30.88
C ASN A 61 -10.61 -15.44 -31.36
N PRO A 62 -11.20 -16.23 -30.44
CA PRO A 62 -12.10 -17.30 -30.81
C PRO A 62 -13.35 -16.73 -31.51
N ASN A 63 -13.56 -17.10 -32.77
CA ASN A 63 -14.67 -16.59 -33.57
C ASN A 63 -15.92 -17.48 -33.52
N THR A 64 -15.88 -18.58 -32.75
CA THR A 64 -17.02 -19.49 -32.59
C THR A 64 -17.29 -19.80 -31.13
N SER A 65 -18.56 -20.10 -30.81
CA SER A 65 -18.98 -20.50 -29.46
C SER A 65 -18.24 -21.75 -28.96
N ALA A 66 -17.83 -22.65 -29.86
CA ALA A 66 -17.04 -23.84 -29.53
C ALA A 66 -15.62 -23.50 -29.07
N ASP A 67 -14.96 -22.56 -29.75
CA ASP A 67 -13.59 -22.12 -29.42
C ASP A 67 -13.60 -21.34 -28.10
N MET A 68 -14.57 -20.43 -27.90
CA MET A 68 -14.74 -19.71 -26.63
C MET A 68 -14.91 -20.69 -25.45
N ARG A 69 -15.77 -21.71 -25.60
CA ARG A 69 -15.94 -22.76 -24.57
C ARG A 69 -14.66 -23.57 -24.34
N ALA A 70 -13.83 -23.76 -25.36
CA ALA A 70 -12.55 -24.46 -25.20
C ALA A 70 -11.58 -23.62 -24.35
N ASN A 71 -11.46 -22.31 -24.63
CA ASN A 71 -10.63 -21.39 -23.85
C ASN A 71 -11.09 -21.33 -22.38
N LEU A 72 -12.39 -21.20 -22.12
CA LEU A 72 -12.95 -21.20 -20.76
C LEU A 72 -12.68 -22.53 -20.02
N ARG A 73 -12.76 -23.67 -20.70
CA ARG A 73 -12.45 -24.98 -20.10
C ARG A 73 -10.96 -25.15 -19.81
N ALA A 74 -10.08 -24.61 -20.66
CA ALA A 74 -8.64 -24.63 -20.43
C ALA A 74 -8.28 -23.87 -19.15
N ALA A 75 -8.82 -22.65 -18.97
CA ALA A 75 -8.66 -21.90 -17.74
C ALA A 75 -9.23 -22.65 -16.51
N ALA A 76 -10.42 -23.24 -16.64
CA ALA A 76 -11.04 -24.01 -15.56
C ALA A 76 -10.31 -25.32 -15.22
N GLU A 77 -9.58 -25.93 -16.17
CA GLU A 77 -8.70 -27.07 -15.89
C GLU A 77 -7.45 -26.63 -15.12
N ALA A 78 -6.79 -25.55 -15.57
CA ALA A 78 -5.62 -25.01 -14.87
C ALA A 78 -5.95 -24.60 -13.42
N ALA A 79 -7.09 -23.95 -13.20
CA ALA A 79 -7.57 -23.63 -11.85
C ALA A 79 -7.76 -24.87 -10.98
N ARG A 80 -8.33 -25.95 -11.54
CA ARG A 80 -8.50 -27.24 -10.83
C ARG A 80 -7.19 -27.93 -10.49
N GLU A 81 -6.14 -27.67 -11.27
CA GLU A 81 -4.77 -28.13 -11.00
C GLU A 81 -4.06 -27.28 -9.93
N GLY A 82 -4.70 -26.20 -9.44
CA GLY A 82 -4.12 -25.26 -8.48
C GLY A 82 -3.21 -24.21 -9.09
N ARG A 83 -3.18 -24.11 -10.42
CA ARG A 83 -2.42 -23.09 -11.15
C ARG A 83 -3.20 -21.77 -11.19
N PRO A 84 -2.55 -20.60 -11.11
CA PRO A 84 -3.22 -19.32 -11.38
C PRO A 84 -3.85 -19.37 -12.77
N ALA A 85 -5.14 -19.05 -12.88
CA ALA A 85 -5.85 -19.10 -14.16
C ALA A 85 -6.75 -17.88 -14.31
N LEU A 86 -6.65 -17.20 -15.45
CA LEU A 86 -7.43 -16.02 -15.73
C LEU A 86 -7.98 -15.99 -17.16
N VAL A 87 -9.14 -15.36 -17.30
CA VAL A 87 -9.78 -15.11 -18.59
C VAL A 87 -9.88 -13.61 -18.81
N LEU A 88 -9.17 -13.13 -19.82
CA LEU A 88 -9.17 -11.75 -20.28
C LEU A 88 -10.30 -11.55 -21.30
N VAL A 89 -11.24 -10.67 -20.99
CA VAL A 89 -12.41 -10.36 -21.81
C VAL A 89 -12.39 -8.89 -22.21
N GLY A 90 -12.57 -8.58 -23.49
CA GLY A 90 -12.68 -7.20 -23.94
C GLY A 90 -12.88 -7.06 -25.44
N ASP A 91 -12.57 -5.89 -25.98
CA ASP A 91 -12.94 -5.52 -27.34
C ASP A 91 -11.77 -5.57 -28.34
N SER A 92 -11.86 -4.79 -29.42
CA SER A 92 -10.81 -4.65 -30.44
C SER A 92 -9.46 -4.20 -29.87
N VAL A 93 -9.42 -3.52 -28.72
CA VAL A 93 -8.17 -3.14 -28.03
C VAL A 93 -7.38 -4.39 -27.65
N LEU A 94 -8.03 -5.36 -27.01
CA LEU A 94 -7.40 -6.64 -26.65
C LEU A 94 -7.29 -7.60 -27.84
N ALA A 95 -8.22 -7.53 -28.79
CA ALA A 95 -8.19 -8.39 -29.99
C ALA A 95 -7.01 -8.05 -30.91
N GLY A 96 -6.62 -6.76 -30.97
CA GLY A 96 -5.49 -6.23 -31.74
C GLY A 96 -5.61 -6.35 -33.26
N ASP A 97 -6.78 -6.72 -33.78
CA ASP A 97 -7.05 -6.90 -35.21
C ASP A 97 -6.95 -5.59 -36.01
N VAL A 98 -7.06 -4.44 -35.36
CA VAL A 98 -6.81 -3.11 -35.94
C VAL A 98 -5.39 -2.97 -36.49
N MET A 99 -4.41 -3.69 -35.92
CA MET A 99 -3.04 -3.71 -36.44
C MET A 99 -2.90 -4.51 -37.75
N ALA A 100 -3.93 -5.26 -38.16
CA ALA A 100 -3.86 -6.11 -39.33
C ALA A 100 -3.65 -5.30 -40.63
N GLY A 101 -2.51 -5.52 -41.27
CA GLY A 101 -2.13 -4.82 -42.50
C GLY A 101 -1.33 -3.53 -42.26
N GLU A 102 -1.21 -3.08 -41.01
CA GLU A 102 -0.36 -1.94 -40.62
C GLU A 102 0.92 -2.37 -39.91
N VAL A 103 0.86 -3.46 -39.13
CA VAL A 103 1.98 -3.99 -38.35
C VAL A 103 2.34 -5.40 -38.84
N GLU A 104 3.62 -5.64 -39.08
CA GLU A 104 4.13 -6.98 -39.39
C GLU A 104 3.99 -7.90 -38.18
N ASP A 105 3.52 -9.13 -38.41
CA ASP A 105 3.26 -10.11 -37.35
C ASP A 105 2.37 -9.59 -36.21
N TRP A 106 1.37 -8.76 -36.52
CA TRP A 106 0.47 -8.15 -35.53
C TRP A 106 -0.15 -9.14 -34.52
N ARG A 107 -0.30 -10.42 -34.88
CA ARG A 107 -0.82 -11.47 -34.00
C ARG A 107 0.11 -11.76 -32.82
N SER A 108 1.41 -11.51 -32.91
CA SER A 108 2.32 -11.61 -31.77
C SER A 108 2.42 -10.30 -30.97
N GLN A 109 1.75 -9.24 -31.42
CA GLN A 109 1.81 -7.89 -30.85
C GLN A 109 0.54 -7.51 -30.04
N ARG A 110 -0.34 -8.48 -29.78
CA ARG A 110 -1.55 -8.25 -28.96
C ARG A 110 -1.17 -8.23 -27.48
N VAL A 111 -2.04 -7.63 -26.66
CA VAL A 111 -1.82 -7.53 -25.21
C VAL A 111 -1.60 -8.91 -24.58
N VAL A 112 -2.43 -9.92 -24.89
CA VAL A 112 -2.25 -11.28 -24.34
C VAL A 112 -0.92 -11.94 -24.74
N ASP A 113 -0.43 -11.69 -25.95
CA ASP A 113 0.84 -12.26 -26.41
C ASP A 113 2.02 -11.58 -25.73
N HIS A 114 1.96 -10.26 -25.53
CA HIS A 114 2.90 -9.55 -24.67
C HIS A 114 2.82 -9.99 -23.21
N MET A 115 1.62 -10.22 -22.66
CA MET A 115 1.47 -10.75 -21.30
C MET A 115 2.17 -12.11 -21.17
N ARG A 116 1.97 -13.01 -22.12
CA ARG A 116 2.65 -14.32 -22.13
C ARG A 116 4.16 -14.21 -22.30
N ALA A 117 4.63 -13.24 -23.09
CA ALA A 117 6.06 -13.01 -23.31
C ALA A 117 6.77 -12.35 -22.11
N GLU A 118 6.06 -11.48 -21.39
CA GLU A 118 6.57 -10.77 -20.21
C GLU A 118 6.34 -11.53 -18.90
N LEU A 119 5.55 -12.60 -18.90
CA LEU A 119 5.36 -13.48 -17.75
C LEU A 119 6.65 -14.26 -17.44
N SER A 120 6.96 -14.40 -16.15
CA SER A 120 8.13 -15.14 -15.68
C SER A 120 8.13 -16.59 -16.17
N PHE A 121 9.29 -17.10 -16.59
CA PHE A 121 9.46 -18.49 -17.03
C PHE A 121 9.15 -19.52 -15.93
N ASP A 122 9.24 -19.13 -14.65
CA ASP A 122 8.90 -19.99 -13.52
C ASP A 122 7.38 -19.95 -13.20
N SER A 123 6.61 -19.08 -13.86
CA SER A 123 5.17 -19.00 -13.69
C SER A 123 4.46 -20.08 -14.52
N ASP A 124 3.51 -20.75 -13.89
CA ASP A 124 2.59 -21.68 -14.52
C ASP A 124 1.21 -21.05 -14.75
N ALA A 125 1.10 -19.71 -14.71
CA ALA A 125 -0.17 -19.02 -14.87
C ALA A 125 -0.77 -19.28 -16.27
N GLU A 126 -2.05 -19.66 -16.30
CA GLU A 126 -2.82 -19.89 -17.51
C GLU A 126 -3.60 -18.64 -17.88
N ILE A 127 -3.26 -18.02 -19.02
CA ILE A 127 -3.89 -16.80 -19.51
C ILE A 127 -4.68 -17.11 -20.78
N GLN A 128 -6.00 -17.01 -20.69
CA GLN A 128 -6.92 -17.20 -21.81
C GLN A 128 -7.57 -15.87 -22.20
N GLN A 129 -7.80 -15.65 -23.49
CA GLN A 129 -8.44 -14.43 -24.01
C GLN A 129 -9.74 -14.75 -24.76
N ILE A 130 -10.74 -13.90 -24.56
CA ILE A 130 -11.93 -13.78 -25.38
C ILE A 130 -12.12 -12.29 -25.70
N ALA A 131 -11.52 -11.85 -26.79
CA ALA A 131 -11.62 -10.46 -27.25
C ALA A 131 -12.18 -10.39 -28.67
N LEU A 132 -13.17 -9.51 -28.89
CA LEU A 132 -13.85 -9.35 -30.16
C LEU A 132 -14.19 -7.88 -30.41
N ASP A 133 -14.09 -7.40 -31.65
CA ASP A 133 -14.46 -6.02 -31.98
C ASP A 133 -15.86 -5.65 -31.49
N GLY A 134 -15.99 -4.58 -30.72
CA GLY A 134 -17.25 -4.13 -30.15
C GLY A 134 -17.91 -5.08 -29.15
N LEU A 135 -17.17 -5.97 -28.47
CA LEU A 135 -17.68 -6.74 -27.34
C LEU A 135 -18.17 -5.79 -26.23
N LEU A 136 -19.44 -5.92 -25.85
CA LEU A 136 -20.09 -5.06 -24.86
C LEU A 136 -20.27 -5.77 -23.50
N PRO A 137 -20.56 -5.05 -22.40
CA PRO A 137 -20.88 -5.66 -21.11
C PRO A 137 -21.94 -6.78 -21.17
N ILE A 138 -22.96 -6.65 -22.04
CA ILE A 138 -23.94 -7.73 -22.26
C ILE A 138 -23.31 -9.00 -22.83
N ASP A 139 -22.32 -8.89 -23.69
CA ASP A 139 -21.60 -10.05 -24.24
C ASP A 139 -20.70 -10.69 -23.18
N ALA A 140 -19.97 -9.86 -22.41
CA ALA A 140 -19.15 -10.32 -21.30
C ALA A 140 -19.98 -11.09 -20.24
N LEU A 141 -21.23 -10.68 -20.02
CA LEU A 141 -22.17 -11.37 -19.15
C LEU A 141 -22.48 -12.80 -19.62
N HIS A 142 -22.60 -13.03 -20.93
CA HIS A 142 -22.77 -14.37 -21.50
C HIS A 142 -21.50 -15.22 -21.39
N VAL A 143 -20.32 -14.61 -21.54
CA VAL A 143 -19.03 -15.27 -21.29
C VAL A 143 -18.93 -15.71 -19.83
N LEU A 144 -19.24 -14.82 -18.88
CA LEU A 144 -19.24 -15.14 -17.45
C LEU A 144 -20.25 -16.24 -17.11
N ALA A 145 -21.45 -16.21 -17.69
CA ALA A 145 -22.46 -17.25 -17.47
C ALA A 145 -21.99 -18.63 -17.97
N GLU A 146 -21.22 -18.70 -19.05
CA GLU A 146 -20.60 -19.95 -19.49
C GLU A 146 -19.42 -20.34 -18.58
N LEU A 147 -18.63 -19.37 -18.10
CA LEU A 147 -17.55 -19.63 -17.15
C LEU A 147 -18.10 -20.20 -15.83
N ASP A 148 -19.21 -19.69 -15.32
CA ASP A 148 -19.90 -20.20 -14.13
C ASP A 148 -20.35 -21.66 -14.25
N ARG A 149 -20.49 -22.16 -15.48
CA ARG A 149 -20.84 -23.55 -15.78
C ARG A 149 -19.61 -24.46 -15.78
N VAL A 150 -18.49 -24.01 -16.32
CA VAL A 150 -17.26 -24.82 -16.45
C VAL A 150 -16.35 -24.71 -15.23
N ASP A 151 -16.41 -23.59 -14.51
CA ASP A 151 -15.79 -23.34 -13.22
C ASP A 151 -16.85 -22.90 -12.20
N PRO A 152 -17.59 -23.86 -11.63
CA PRO A 152 -18.67 -23.56 -10.68
C PRO A 152 -18.16 -23.03 -9.34
N LYS A 153 -16.88 -23.26 -9.00
CA LYS A 153 -16.28 -22.83 -7.73
C LYS A 153 -15.83 -21.37 -7.74
N GLY A 154 -15.68 -20.75 -8.92
CA GLY A 154 -15.21 -19.37 -9.03
C GLY A 154 -13.69 -19.24 -8.83
N GLU A 155 -12.91 -20.28 -9.11
CA GLU A 155 -11.45 -20.28 -8.94
C GLU A 155 -10.73 -19.52 -10.08
N VAL A 156 -11.32 -19.42 -11.28
CA VAL A 156 -10.77 -18.67 -12.41
C VAL A 156 -11.03 -17.17 -12.24
N GLN A 157 -9.97 -16.36 -12.27
CA GLN A 157 -10.05 -14.90 -12.20
C GLN A 157 -10.63 -14.32 -13.49
N PHE A 158 -11.60 -13.41 -13.36
CA PHE A 158 -12.25 -12.75 -14.49
C PHE A 158 -11.66 -11.36 -14.69
N VAL A 159 -11.03 -11.10 -15.84
CA VAL A 159 -10.43 -9.80 -16.16
C VAL A 159 -11.21 -9.15 -17.29
N LEU A 160 -11.78 -7.97 -17.06
CA LEU A 160 -12.65 -7.29 -18.02
C LEU A 160 -12.13 -5.90 -18.38
N GLU A 161 -11.95 -5.67 -19.67
CA GLU A 161 -11.76 -4.34 -20.23
C GLU A 161 -13.06 -3.53 -20.16
N LEU A 162 -12.97 -2.29 -19.68
CA LEU A 162 -14.06 -1.31 -19.73
C LEU A 162 -13.67 -0.08 -20.56
N ASN A 163 -14.49 0.22 -21.55
CA ASN A 163 -14.38 1.44 -22.34
C ASN A 163 -15.66 2.29 -22.23
N LEU A 164 -15.49 3.60 -22.09
CA LEU A 164 -16.59 4.55 -21.98
C LEU A 164 -17.59 4.49 -23.17
N ARG A 165 -17.12 4.09 -24.37
CA ARG A 165 -17.94 3.95 -25.58
C ARG A 165 -19.07 2.93 -25.45
N TYR A 166 -18.93 1.95 -24.54
CA TYR A 166 -19.96 0.93 -24.29
C TYR A 166 -21.26 1.53 -23.77
N PHE A 167 -21.18 2.68 -23.11
CA PHE A 167 -22.31 3.37 -22.49
C PHE A 167 -22.89 4.48 -23.36
N SER A 168 -22.57 4.49 -24.67
CA SER A 168 -23.09 5.48 -25.61
C SER A 168 -24.57 5.29 -25.92
N ASN A 169 -25.24 6.36 -26.36
CA ASN A 169 -26.65 6.31 -26.75
C ASN A 169 -26.96 5.25 -27.83
N LYS A 170 -25.97 4.85 -28.65
CA LYS A 170 -26.12 3.76 -29.64
C LYS A 170 -26.45 2.42 -28.99
N TYR A 171 -25.87 2.13 -27.82
CA TYR A 171 -25.97 0.84 -27.14
C TYR A 171 -26.99 0.87 -25.98
N ARG A 172 -27.69 2.00 -25.79
CA ARG A 172 -28.64 2.20 -24.70
C ARG A 172 -29.74 1.14 -24.62
N GLU A 173 -30.26 0.74 -25.78
CA GLU A 173 -31.35 -0.23 -25.91
C GLU A 173 -30.86 -1.62 -26.36
N GLN A 174 -29.54 -1.82 -26.45
CA GLN A 174 -28.98 -3.10 -26.86
C GLN A 174 -28.94 -4.06 -25.67
N ASP A 175 -29.97 -4.89 -25.55
CA ASP A 175 -30.19 -5.86 -24.47
C ASP A 175 -29.87 -7.32 -24.85
N HIS A 176 -29.45 -7.54 -26.09
CA HIS A 176 -29.05 -8.82 -26.64
C HIS A 176 -27.60 -8.76 -27.15
N CYS A 177 -26.99 -9.94 -27.31
CA CYS A 177 -25.59 -10.03 -27.72
C CYS A 177 -25.34 -9.33 -29.05
N THR A 178 -24.14 -8.80 -29.19
CA THR A 178 -23.65 -8.22 -30.45
C THR A 178 -23.52 -9.27 -31.56
N ARG A 179 -23.40 -10.56 -31.20
CA ARG A 179 -23.15 -11.69 -32.11
C ARG A 179 -23.97 -12.93 -31.74
N GLU A 180 -24.35 -13.72 -32.74
CA GLU A 180 -25.10 -14.99 -32.53
C GLU A 180 -24.27 -15.97 -31.69
N GLU A 181 -22.96 -16.05 -31.94
CA GLU A 181 -22.02 -16.97 -31.29
C GLU A 181 -21.87 -16.69 -29.78
N LEU A 182 -21.91 -15.43 -29.35
CA LEU A 182 -21.90 -15.06 -27.93
C LEU A 182 -23.22 -15.42 -27.25
N CYS A 183 -24.34 -15.28 -27.97
CA CYS A 183 -25.66 -15.69 -27.51
C CYS A 183 -25.84 -17.21 -27.43
N GLU A 184 -24.99 -17.98 -28.12
CA GLU A 184 -24.91 -19.44 -27.97
C GLU A 184 -24.16 -19.89 -26.70
N LEU A 185 -23.50 -18.99 -25.99
CA LEU A 185 -22.89 -19.25 -24.68
C LEU A 185 -23.97 -19.35 -23.57
N GLY A 186 -23.59 -19.19 -22.31
CA GLY A 186 -24.51 -19.29 -21.18
C GLY A 186 -25.70 -18.34 -21.34
N ARG A 187 -26.93 -18.84 -21.20
CA ARG A 187 -28.15 -18.01 -21.32
C ARG A 187 -28.35 -17.14 -20.08
N THR A 188 -28.51 -15.84 -20.29
CA THR A 188 -28.80 -14.85 -19.25
C THR A 188 -30.10 -14.10 -19.60
N LEU A 189 -30.80 -13.57 -18.60
CA LEU A 189 -32.00 -12.76 -18.79
C LEU A 189 -31.79 -11.43 -18.03
N LEU A 190 -31.78 -10.31 -18.74
CA LEU A 190 -31.91 -8.98 -18.13
C LEU A 190 -33.39 -8.80 -17.72
N VAL A 191 -33.72 -8.98 -16.44
CA VAL A 191 -35.09 -8.75 -15.95
C VAL A 191 -35.21 -7.29 -15.53
N GLY A 192 -35.92 -6.48 -16.31
CA GLY A 192 -36.21 -5.09 -15.94
C GLY A 192 -37.07 -5.00 -14.68
N GLY A 193 -36.51 -4.48 -13.59
CA GLY A 193 -37.22 -4.19 -12.34
C GLY A 193 -36.44 -3.22 -11.44
N SER A 194 -37.13 -2.22 -10.92
CA SER A 194 -36.58 -1.16 -10.06
C SER A 194 -35.98 -1.68 -8.74
N PRO A 195 -34.97 -1.00 -8.15
CA PRO A 195 -34.16 -1.51 -7.03
C PRO A 195 -34.87 -1.64 -5.66
N GLU A 196 -36.16 -1.28 -5.55
CA GLU A 196 -36.89 -1.28 -4.27
C GLU A 196 -37.79 -2.52 -4.13
N ALA A 197 -37.22 -3.72 -3.97
CA ALA A 197 -37.97 -4.89 -3.47
C ALA A 197 -37.04 -5.98 -2.90
N THR A 198 -36.95 -6.06 -1.58
CA THR A 198 -36.13 -7.00 -0.81
C THR A 198 -36.55 -8.48 -0.89
N ASP A 199 -37.56 -8.83 -1.70
CA ASP A 199 -38.10 -10.20 -1.83
C ASP A 199 -37.80 -10.87 -3.20
N ALA A 200 -37.09 -10.20 -4.12
CA ALA A 200 -36.84 -10.69 -5.49
C ALA A 200 -35.72 -11.74 -5.62
N GLY A 201 -34.80 -11.84 -4.64
CA GLY A 201 -33.61 -12.70 -4.72
C GLY A 201 -33.87 -14.21 -4.75
N THR A 202 -35.07 -14.66 -4.35
CA THR A 202 -35.45 -16.08 -4.33
C THR A 202 -36.07 -16.52 -5.67
N LEU A 203 -36.85 -15.64 -6.31
CA LEU A 203 -37.43 -15.87 -7.64
C LEU A 203 -36.38 -15.73 -8.75
N HIS A 204 -35.44 -14.80 -8.60
CA HIS A 204 -34.30 -14.64 -9.53
C HIS A 204 -33.41 -15.90 -9.54
N ARG A 205 -33.02 -16.43 -8.38
CA ARG A 205 -32.27 -17.70 -8.28
C ARG A 205 -33.00 -18.90 -8.87
N ALA A 206 -34.32 -18.98 -8.70
CA ALA A 206 -35.14 -20.03 -9.29
C ALA A 206 -35.23 -19.91 -10.83
N ALA A 207 -35.32 -18.69 -11.36
CA ALA A 207 -35.34 -18.44 -12.80
C ALA A 207 -33.98 -18.73 -13.46
N VAL A 208 -32.87 -18.32 -12.84
CA VAL A 208 -31.51 -18.65 -13.29
C VAL A 208 -31.28 -20.17 -13.29
N GLY A 209 -31.66 -20.87 -12.21
CA GLY A 209 -31.55 -22.32 -12.14
C GLY A 209 -32.42 -23.08 -13.16
N LEU A 210 -33.58 -22.53 -13.55
CA LEU A 210 -34.42 -23.10 -14.62
C LEU A 210 -33.79 -22.90 -16.00
N VAL A 211 -33.19 -21.74 -16.27
CA VAL A 211 -32.49 -21.43 -17.53
C VAL A 211 -31.24 -22.30 -17.69
N GLU A 212 -30.44 -22.45 -16.63
CA GLU A 212 -29.28 -23.36 -16.60
C GLU A 212 -29.69 -24.82 -16.91
N ALA A 213 -30.82 -25.29 -16.35
CA ALA A 213 -31.36 -26.62 -16.62
C ALA A 213 -31.81 -26.82 -18.09
N THR A 214 -32.35 -25.79 -18.74
CA THR A 214 -32.69 -25.85 -20.18
C THR A 214 -31.47 -25.83 -21.09
N GLY A 215 -30.39 -25.14 -20.69
CA GLY A 215 -29.10 -25.15 -21.39
C GLY A 215 -28.46 -26.53 -21.42
N LEU A 216 -28.52 -27.28 -20.31
CA LEU A 216 -28.00 -28.65 -20.21
C LEU A 216 -28.69 -29.63 -21.18
N ALA A 217 -30.00 -29.48 -21.41
CA ALA A 217 -30.74 -30.33 -22.35
C ALA A 217 -30.40 -30.03 -23.82
N GLN A 218 -30.17 -28.76 -24.16
CA GLN A 218 -29.74 -28.34 -25.50
C GLN A 218 -28.27 -28.76 -25.77
N ASP A 219 -27.38 -28.58 -24.79
CA ASP A 219 -25.98 -29.01 -24.87
C ASP A 219 -25.85 -30.53 -25.01
N TRP A 220 -26.69 -31.32 -24.33
CA TRP A 220 -26.75 -32.77 -24.49
C TRP A 220 -27.12 -33.20 -25.91
N LEU A 221 -28.04 -32.46 -26.55
CA LEU A 221 -28.40 -32.63 -27.96
C LEU A 221 -27.24 -32.24 -28.89
N VAL A 222 -26.68 -31.04 -28.74
CA VAL A 222 -25.56 -30.53 -29.57
C VAL A 222 -24.31 -31.42 -29.45
N ALA A 223 -23.97 -31.86 -28.24
CA ALA A 223 -22.83 -32.73 -27.98
C ALA A 223 -22.99 -34.13 -28.60
N ARG A 224 -24.21 -34.62 -28.84
CA ARG A 224 -24.47 -35.97 -29.36
C ARG A 224 -24.89 -36.03 -30.83
N THR A 225 -25.11 -34.89 -31.49
CA THR A 225 -25.40 -34.81 -32.94
C THR A 225 -24.28 -34.11 -33.72
N PRO A 226 -23.34 -34.85 -34.36
CA PRO A 226 -22.32 -34.34 -35.27
C PRO A 226 -22.79 -33.31 -36.31
N ILE A 227 -24.00 -33.43 -36.84
CA ILE A 227 -24.61 -32.42 -37.75
C ILE A 227 -24.69 -31.03 -37.11
N HIS A 228 -25.05 -30.93 -35.83
CA HIS A 228 -25.09 -29.66 -35.11
C HIS A 228 -23.69 -29.13 -34.79
N ARG A 229 -22.73 -30.00 -34.43
CA ARG A 229 -21.33 -29.60 -34.20
C ARG A 229 -20.66 -28.99 -35.44
N ARG A 230 -21.11 -29.37 -36.65
CA ARG A 230 -20.53 -28.93 -37.92
C ARG A 230 -21.42 -27.97 -38.71
N ARG A 231 -22.49 -27.44 -38.10
CA ARG A 231 -23.45 -26.51 -38.72
C ARG A 231 -22.78 -25.26 -39.30
N GLY A 232 -21.76 -24.72 -38.65
CA GLY A 232 -20.96 -23.59 -39.15
C GLY A 232 -20.17 -23.92 -40.43
N ARG A 233 -19.61 -25.13 -40.55
CA ARG A 233 -18.96 -25.61 -41.79
C ARG A 233 -19.97 -25.90 -42.90
N LEU A 234 -21.16 -26.41 -42.55
CA LEU A 234 -22.25 -26.63 -43.51
C LEU A 234 -22.81 -25.31 -44.08
N ARG A 235 -22.80 -24.21 -43.29
CA ARG A 235 -23.15 -22.85 -43.78
C ARG A 235 -22.10 -22.25 -44.73
N ARG A 236 -20.84 -22.71 -44.73
CA ARG A 236 -19.76 -22.25 -45.63
C ARG A 236 -19.65 -23.01 -46.96
N LEU A 237 -20.51 -24.00 -47.21
CA LEU A 237 -20.66 -24.56 -48.56
C LEU A 237 -21.40 -23.51 -49.40
N GLU A 238 -20.65 -22.77 -50.23
CA GLU A 238 -21.24 -21.94 -51.29
C GLU A 238 -22.09 -22.86 -52.19
N LEU A 239 -23.41 -22.74 -52.07
CA LEU A 239 -24.39 -23.45 -52.91
C LEU A 239 -24.32 -23.05 -54.39
N ASP A 240 -23.47 -22.08 -54.73
CA ASP A 240 -23.16 -21.64 -56.09
C ASP A 240 -22.36 -22.68 -56.90
N ALA A 241 -21.81 -23.70 -56.25
CA ALA A 241 -21.00 -24.76 -56.90
C ALA A 241 -21.81 -25.97 -57.43
N VAL A 242 -23.15 -25.97 -57.34
CA VAL A 242 -23.99 -27.08 -57.81
C VAL A 242 -24.57 -26.77 -59.19
N GLU A 243 -23.98 -27.38 -60.24
CA GLU A 243 -24.51 -27.32 -61.61
C GLU A 243 -25.97 -27.85 -61.66
N GLY A 244 -26.91 -26.96 -61.98
CA GLY A 244 -28.32 -27.30 -62.21
C GLY A 244 -29.35 -26.55 -61.34
N LEU A 245 -28.91 -25.83 -60.30
CA LEU A 245 -29.79 -25.00 -59.44
C LEU A 245 -29.56 -23.50 -59.71
N ALA A 246 -29.83 -23.08 -60.95
CA ALA A 246 -29.74 -21.68 -61.34
C ALA A 246 -31.08 -20.96 -61.09
N VAL A 247 -31.20 -20.23 -59.98
CA VAL A 247 -32.06 -19.04 -59.94
C VAL A 247 -31.16 -17.83 -60.18
N ARG A 248 -31.18 -17.34 -61.41
CA ARG A 248 -30.54 -16.07 -61.82
C ARG A 248 -31.07 -14.91 -60.97
N LYS A 249 -30.23 -14.33 -60.11
CA LYS A 249 -30.37 -12.92 -59.74
C LYS A 249 -29.88 -12.07 -60.92
N HIS A 250 -30.80 -11.36 -61.57
CA HIS A 250 -30.48 -10.25 -62.45
C HIS A 250 -29.68 -9.20 -61.66
N GLY A 251 -28.54 -8.75 -62.17
CA GLY A 251 -27.85 -7.58 -61.63
C GLY A 251 -28.60 -6.29 -62.01
N PRO A 252 -28.64 -5.26 -61.15
CA PRO A 252 -29.10 -3.95 -61.57
C PRO A 252 -27.90 -3.01 -61.72
N ASN A 253 -27.57 -2.70 -62.98
CA ASN A 253 -27.26 -1.32 -63.33
C ASN A 253 -28.32 -0.88 -64.33
N THR A 254 -29.27 -0.04 -63.90
CA THR A 254 -30.00 0.96 -64.71
C THR A 254 -31.01 1.68 -63.81
N ASN A 255 -30.67 2.94 -63.49
CA ASN A 255 -31.51 4.10 -63.19
C ASN A 255 -33.01 3.89 -62.91
N THR A 256 -33.45 4.36 -61.74
CA THR A 256 -34.38 5.51 -61.67
C THR A 256 -34.16 6.30 -60.37
N ASN A 257 -33.75 7.56 -60.54
CA ASN A 257 -33.63 8.67 -59.58
C ASN A 257 -34.69 8.68 -58.46
N THR A 258 -34.28 8.96 -57.22
CA THR A 258 -34.29 10.34 -56.68
C THR A 258 -33.40 10.45 -55.44
N ASP A 259 -32.63 11.54 -55.44
CA ASP A 259 -31.87 12.17 -54.36
C ASP A 259 -30.38 11.85 -54.21
N THR A 260 -29.64 12.96 -54.12
CA THR A 260 -28.24 13.20 -54.37
C THR A 260 -27.32 12.70 -53.26
N ASP A 261 -26.52 11.65 -53.52
CA ASP A 261 -25.35 11.33 -52.72
C ASP A 261 -24.09 11.54 -53.57
N THR A 262 -23.44 12.67 -53.34
CA THR A 262 -22.05 12.92 -53.75
C THR A 262 -21.15 11.84 -53.14
N GLU A 263 -20.41 11.09 -53.97
CA GLU A 263 -19.35 10.18 -53.52
C GLU A 263 -18.37 10.96 -52.62
N LEU A 264 -18.40 10.65 -51.34
CA LEU A 264 -17.53 11.27 -50.34
C LEU A 264 -16.07 10.89 -50.62
N SER A 265 -15.16 11.87 -50.57
CA SER A 265 -13.72 11.59 -50.64
C SER A 265 -13.27 10.69 -49.47
N GLU A 266 -12.11 10.04 -49.60
CA GLU A 266 -11.53 9.27 -48.49
C GLU A 266 -11.37 10.10 -47.21
N ASP A 267 -10.97 11.36 -47.34
CA ASP A 267 -10.87 12.30 -46.22
C ASP A 267 -12.23 12.57 -45.56
N GLN A 268 -13.29 12.70 -46.36
CA GLN A 268 -14.65 12.88 -45.85
C GLN A 268 -15.18 11.62 -45.15
N ARG A 269 -14.86 10.42 -45.67
CA ARG A 269 -15.20 9.15 -45.00
C ARG A 269 -14.46 8.97 -43.68
N ARG A 270 -13.17 9.32 -43.63
CA ARG A 270 -12.37 9.32 -42.39
C ARG A 270 -12.92 10.32 -41.37
N ALA A 271 -13.24 11.54 -41.80
CA ALA A 271 -13.84 12.57 -40.93
C ALA A 271 -15.20 12.13 -40.37
N GLN A 272 -16.05 11.49 -41.19
CA GLN A 272 -17.32 10.91 -40.73
C GLN A 272 -17.13 9.72 -39.79
N GLY A 273 -16.10 8.89 -40.01
CA GLY A 273 -15.71 7.82 -39.08
C GLY A 273 -15.34 8.37 -37.71
N LEU A 274 -14.41 9.33 -37.68
CA LEU A 274 -13.98 10.00 -36.45
C LEU A 274 -15.14 10.70 -35.74
N ALA A 275 -16.02 11.40 -36.47
CA ALA A 275 -17.19 12.06 -35.88
C ALA A 275 -18.15 11.06 -35.21
N ARG A 276 -18.36 9.87 -35.80
CA ARG A 276 -19.16 8.80 -35.19
C ARG A 276 -18.52 8.25 -33.92
N VAL A 277 -17.21 8.03 -33.93
CA VAL A 277 -16.45 7.60 -32.75
C VAL A 277 -16.57 8.66 -31.64
N GLN A 278 -16.32 9.93 -31.95
CA GLN A 278 -16.46 11.02 -30.99
C GLN A 278 -17.86 11.09 -30.37
N GLU A 279 -18.91 10.84 -31.16
CA GLU A 279 -20.28 10.81 -30.66
C GLU A 279 -20.52 9.66 -29.67
N HIS A 280 -19.87 8.50 -29.83
CA HIS A 280 -19.97 7.42 -28.85
C HIS A 280 -19.45 7.83 -27.46
N TYR A 281 -18.32 8.52 -27.40
CA TYR A 281 -17.79 9.02 -26.13
C TYR A 281 -18.61 10.19 -25.58
N ARG A 282 -18.99 11.17 -26.42
CA ARG A 282 -19.78 12.34 -25.99
C ARG A 282 -21.15 11.99 -25.45
N SER A 283 -21.81 11.00 -26.07
CA SER A 283 -23.15 10.55 -25.68
C SER A 283 -23.15 9.50 -24.55
N SER A 284 -21.97 9.13 -24.03
CA SER A 284 -21.86 8.14 -22.95
C SER A 284 -22.65 8.57 -21.70
N THR A 285 -23.41 7.64 -21.12
CA THR A 285 -24.19 7.87 -19.91
C THR A 285 -24.33 6.60 -19.07
N LEU A 286 -24.11 6.73 -17.76
CA LEU A 286 -24.21 5.63 -16.81
C LEU A 286 -25.57 5.64 -16.10
N ALA A 287 -26.64 5.77 -16.90
CA ALA A 287 -28.00 5.79 -16.40
C ALA A 287 -28.49 4.36 -16.11
N THR A 288 -29.24 4.15 -15.04
CA THR A 288 -29.68 2.81 -14.60
C THR A 288 -30.59 2.10 -15.60
N GLU A 289 -31.27 2.84 -16.48
CA GLU A 289 -32.08 2.33 -17.58
C GLU A 289 -31.26 1.87 -18.80
N HIS A 290 -29.96 2.16 -18.84
CA HIS A 290 -29.09 1.80 -19.97
C HIS A 290 -28.79 0.29 -19.93
N ALA A 291 -29.08 -0.43 -21.01
CA ALA A 291 -28.94 -1.90 -21.06
C ALA A 291 -27.52 -2.38 -20.69
N GLN A 292 -26.48 -1.69 -21.17
CA GLN A 292 -25.09 -2.02 -20.82
C GLN A 292 -24.71 -1.75 -19.35
N VAL A 293 -25.35 -0.77 -18.69
CA VAL A 293 -25.17 -0.54 -17.25
C VAL A 293 -25.81 -1.67 -16.47
N GLN A 294 -27.01 -2.09 -16.86
CA GLN A 294 -27.71 -3.24 -16.26
C GLN A 294 -26.91 -4.53 -16.43
N ALA A 295 -26.32 -4.74 -17.62
CA ALA A 295 -25.46 -5.88 -17.88
C ALA A 295 -24.19 -5.87 -17.01
N LEU A 296 -23.53 -4.72 -16.84
CA LEU A 296 -22.39 -4.57 -15.93
C LEU A 296 -22.79 -4.87 -14.49
N THR A 297 -23.91 -4.34 -14.02
CA THR A 297 -24.44 -4.61 -12.67
C THR A 297 -24.73 -6.09 -12.44
N GLU A 298 -25.41 -6.76 -13.38
CA GLU A 298 -25.68 -8.20 -13.30
C GLU A 298 -24.38 -9.03 -13.36
N LEU A 299 -23.39 -8.58 -14.14
CA LEU A 299 -22.07 -9.20 -14.20
C LEU A 299 -21.39 -9.13 -12.83
N LEU A 300 -21.35 -7.95 -12.19
CA LEU A 300 -20.80 -7.77 -10.84
C LEU A 300 -21.55 -8.63 -9.80
N ASP A 301 -22.87 -8.68 -9.88
CA ASP A 301 -23.71 -9.51 -9.00
C ASP A 301 -23.38 -11.00 -9.11
N ARG A 302 -23.14 -11.50 -10.33
CA ARG A 302 -22.76 -12.90 -10.57
C ARG A 302 -21.37 -13.23 -10.05
N LEU A 303 -20.40 -12.36 -10.32
CA LEU A 303 -19.04 -12.54 -9.81
C LEU A 303 -19.08 -12.65 -8.27
N ALA A 304 -19.81 -11.74 -7.62
CA ALA A 304 -19.96 -11.72 -6.18
C ALA A 304 -20.69 -12.95 -5.63
N ALA A 305 -21.76 -13.39 -6.29
CA ALA A 305 -22.51 -14.58 -5.88
C ALA A 305 -21.66 -15.87 -5.88
N ARG A 306 -20.57 -15.89 -6.64
CA ARG A 306 -19.60 -17.00 -6.68
C ARG A 306 -18.32 -16.73 -5.88
N GLY A 307 -18.16 -15.54 -5.30
CA GLY A 307 -16.88 -15.12 -4.70
C GLY A 307 -15.72 -15.14 -5.70
N ARG A 308 -16.01 -15.00 -7.00
CA ARG A 308 -15.01 -15.10 -8.07
C ARG A 308 -14.10 -13.86 -8.02
N PRO A 309 -12.77 -13.99 -7.97
CA PRO A 309 -11.86 -12.86 -8.10
C PRO A 309 -12.07 -12.16 -9.44
N ALA A 310 -12.18 -10.83 -9.42
CA ALA A 310 -12.42 -10.06 -10.63
C ALA A 310 -11.64 -8.76 -10.67
N THR A 311 -11.12 -8.46 -11.85
CA THR A 311 -10.35 -7.25 -12.11
C THR A 311 -10.92 -6.59 -13.35
N LEU A 312 -11.45 -5.38 -13.19
CA LEU A 312 -11.88 -4.54 -14.29
C LEU A 312 -10.80 -3.48 -14.50
N PHE A 313 -10.53 -3.08 -15.74
CA PHE A 313 -9.59 -1.99 -16.01
C PHE A 313 -10.14 -1.03 -17.04
N LEU A 314 -9.84 0.25 -16.87
CA LEU A 314 -10.17 1.30 -17.83
C LEU A 314 -9.05 1.40 -18.87
N THR A 315 -9.41 1.30 -20.15
CA THR A 315 -8.43 1.39 -21.24
C THR A 315 -7.90 2.83 -21.39
N PRO A 316 -6.58 3.01 -21.62
CA PRO A 316 -6.01 4.33 -21.92
C PRO A 316 -6.66 4.97 -23.14
N LEU A 317 -6.87 6.29 -23.08
CA LEU A 317 -7.36 7.09 -24.21
C LEU A 317 -6.33 8.12 -24.67
N GLU A 318 -6.30 8.36 -25.98
CA GLU A 318 -5.36 9.33 -26.54
C GLU A 318 -5.73 10.76 -26.12
N ASP A 319 -4.73 11.47 -25.65
CA ASP A 319 -4.82 12.72 -24.92
C ASP A 319 -5.40 13.87 -25.79
N GLU A 320 -5.03 13.96 -27.07
CA GLU A 320 -5.60 14.91 -28.03
C GLU A 320 -7.06 14.60 -28.36
N PHE A 321 -7.40 13.31 -28.51
CA PHE A 321 -8.76 12.84 -28.73
C PHE A 321 -9.66 13.20 -27.55
N VAL A 322 -9.21 12.95 -26.32
CA VAL A 322 -9.95 13.36 -25.10
C VAL A 322 -10.17 14.86 -25.10
N ARG A 323 -9.12 15.67 -25.31
CA ARG A 323 -9.23 17.14 -25.37
C ARG A 323 -10.22 17.63 -26.44
N GLY A 324 -10.27 16.99 -27.60
CA GLY A 324 -11.17 17.33 -28.70
C GLY A 324 -12.62 16.81 -28.53
N THR A 325 -12.80 15.77 -27.72
CA THR A 325 -14.07 15.02 -27.65
C THR A 325 -14.83 15.25 -26.35
N LEU A 326 -14.13 15.19 -25.22
CA LEU A 326 -14.66 15.24 -23.86
C LEU A 326 -14.10 16.47 -23.13
N PRO A 327 -14.70 17.66 -23.32
CA PRO A 327 -14.14 18.89 -22.76
C PRO A 327 -14.20 18.90 -21.22
N ARG A 328 -13.23 19.57 -20.59
CA ARG A 328 -13.11 19.70 -19.11
C ARG A 328 -12.93 18.33 -18.44
N ASN A 329 -13.40 18.16 -17.22
CA ASN A 329 -13.41 16.88 -16.51
C ASN A 329 -14.67 16.06 -16.86
N HIS A 330 -14.87 15.74 -18.13
CA HIS A 330 -15.94 14.80 -18.53
C HIS A 330 -15.50 13.35 -18.39
N LEU A 331 -14.25 13.03 -18.74
CA LEU A 331 -13.67 11.70 -18.65
C LEU A 331 -13.58 11.21 -17.21
N GLY A 332 -12.83 11.90 -16.35
CA GLY A 332 -12.74 11.57 -14.93
C GLY A 332 -14.07 11.48 -14.18
N ARG A 333 -15.08 12.29 -14.53
CA ARG A 333 -16.44 12.12 -13.98
C ARG A 333 -17.12 10.82 -14.41
N ARG A 334 -16.87 10.34 -15.63
CA ARG A 334 -17.41 9.05 -16.08
C ARG A 334 -16.65 7.89 -15.46
N HIS A 335 -15.32 7.98 -15.36
CA HIS A 335 -14.50 7.01 -14.64
C HIS A 335 -14.91 6.90 -13.16
N GLU A 336 -15.12 8.03 -12.48
CA GLU A 336 -15.63 8.06 -11.11
C GLU A 336 -17.00 7.37 -10.96
N GLN A 337 -17.90 7.55 -11.92
CA GLN A 337 -19.20 6.87 -11.91
C GLN A 337 -19.07 5.36 -12.13
N ILE A 338 -18.14 4.90 -12.97
CA ILE A 338 -17.84 3.47 -13.14
C ILE A 338 -17.25 2.93 -11.83
N ALA A 339 -16.26 3.62 -11.25
CA ALA A 339 -15.64 3.26 -9.98
C ALA A 339 -16.68 3.11 -8.87
N ARG A 340 -17.61 4.06 -8.76
CA ARG A 340 -18.73 3.99 -7.81
C ARG A 340 -19.58 2.74 -8.02
N ILE A 341 -19.98 2.44 -9.26
CA ILE A 341 -20.77 1.22 -9.56
C ILE A 341 -20.01 -0.02 -9.12
N VAL A 342 -18.73 -0.14 -9.44
CA VAL A 342 -17.91 -1.31 -9.06
C VAL A 342 -17.75 -1.41 -7.54
N ASN A 343 -17.35 -0.33 -6.88
CA ASN A 343 -17.11 -0.29 -5.44
C ASN A 343 -18.37 -0.56 -4.63
N ASP A 344 -19.52 0.01 -5.02
CA ASP A 344 -20.81 -0.23 -4.34
C ASP A 344 -21.21 -1.72 -4.37
N HIS A 345 -20.89 -2.45 -5.45
CA HIS A 345 -21.20 -3.89 -5.56
C HIS A 345 -20.20 -4.75 -4.79
N ALA A 346 -18.91 -4.41 -4.85
CA ALA A 346 -17.84 -5.11 -4.15
C ALA A 346 -18.04 -5.08 -2.62
N GLU A 347 -18.33 -3.89 -2.07
CA GLU A 347 -18.55 -3.67 -0.63
C GLU A 347 -19.80 -4.39 -0.12
N ALA A 348 -20.92 -4.26 -0.84
CA ALA A 348 -22.20 -4.87 -0.44
C ALA A 348 -22.14 -6.41 -0.31
N ARG A 349 -21.12 -7.05 -0.89
CA ARG A 349 -20.99 -8.51 -0.97
C ARG A 349 -19.64 -9.04 -0.46
N ALA A 350 -18.82 -8.17 0.15
CA ALA A 350 -17.47 -8.51 0.62
C ALA A 350 -16.62 -9.25 -0.43
N GLN A 351 -16.71 -8.80 -1.69
CA GLN A 351 -16.05 -9.45 -2.82
C GLN A 351 -14.75 -8.74 -3.18
N ALA A 352 -13.70 -9.51 -3.51
CA ALA A 352 -12.47 -9.01 -4.10
C ALA A 352 -12.65 -8.67 -5.60
N THR A 353 -13.40 -7.59 -5.89
CA THR A 353 -13.48 -6.98 -7.22
C THR A 353 -12.73 -5.64 -7.21
N ALA A 354 -11.79 -5.46 -8.13
CA ALA A 354 -11.02 -4.22 -8.26
C ALA A 354 -11.30 -3.54 -9.61
N LEU A 355 -11.34 -2.20 -9.62
CA LEU A 355 -11.29 -1.39 -10.85
C LEU A 355 -9.93 -0.69 -10.92
N ILE A 356 -9.13 -1.02 -11.92
CA ILE A 356 -7.81 -0.43 -12.14
C ILE A 356 -7.92 0.75 -13.10
N ASP A 357 -7.32 1.87 -12.72
CA ASP A 357 -7.11 3.02 -13.60
C ASP A 357 -5.80 2.87 -14.36
N LEU A 358 -5.87 2.55 -15.65
CA LEU A 358 -4.70 2.50 -16.53
C LEU A 358 -4.65 3.70 -17.48
N ASP A 359 -5.59 4.65 -17.40
CA ASP A 359 -5.65 5.84 -18.25
C ASP A 359 -4.62 6.91 -17.86
N HIS A 360 -3.35 6.51 -17.82
CA HIS A 360 -2.24 7.26 -17.23
C HIS A 360 -1.46 8.05 -18.30
N PRO A 361 -0.88 9.23 -17.97
CA PRO A 361 0.00 10.01 -18.86
C PRO A 361 1.25 9.29 -19.42
N LEU A 362 1.45 8.05 -18.99
CA LEU A 362 2.51 7.14 -19.44
C LEU A 362 2.22 6.60 -20.84
N PHE A 363 0.94 6.52 -21.21
CA PHE A 363 0.51 6.23 -22.57
C PHE A 363 0.52 7.52 -23.39
N GLU A 364 1.71 7.92 -23.85
CA GLU A 364 1.89 9.04 -24.76
C GLU A 364 1.20 8.80 -26.13
N SER A 365 0.80 9.89 -26.81
CA SER A 365 0.07 9.83 -28.10
C SER A 365 0.79 9.04 -29.21
N ASN A 366 2.12 8.89 -29.14
CA ASN A 366 2.90 8.10 -30.10
C ASN A 366 2.74 6.58 -29.93
N TYR A 367 2.22 6.10 -28.79
CA TYR A 367 1.90 4.70 -28.58
C TYR A 367 0.55 4.30 -29.19
N PHE A 368 -0.25 5.27 -29.63
CA PHE A 368 -1.58 5.07 -30.16
C PHE A 368 -1.58 4.97 -31.69
N LEU A 369 -2.30 3.98 -32.23
CA LEU A 369 -2.64 3.88 -33.66
C LEU A 369 -3.83 4.79 -34.00
N ASP A 370 -4.77 4.88 -33.05
CA ASP A 370 -5.90 5.79 -33.08
C ASP A 370 -6.29 6.19 -31.65
N HIS A 371 -7.46 6.81 -31.45
CA HIS A 371 -7.94 7.26 -30.15
C HIS A 371 -7.89 6.27 -28.95
N VAL A 372 -7.85 4.95 -29.18
CA VAL A 372 -7.87 3.91 -28.12
C VAL A 372 -6.96 2.72 -28.42
N HIS A 373 -6.73 2.39 -29.69
CA HIS A 373 -5.90 1.23 -30.03
C HIS A 373 -4.42 1.58 -29.90
N LEU A 374 -3.69 0.75 -29.16
CA LEU A 374 -2.26 0.90 -28.95
C LEU A 374 -1.48 0.12 -30.04
N GLY A 375 -0.35 0.66 -30.45
CA GLY A 375 0.65 -0.04 -31.24
C GLY A 375 1.44 -1.04 -30.39
N PRO A 376 2.39 -1.77 -30.98
CA PRO A 376 3.17 -2.82 -30.30
C PRO A 376 3.75 -2.42 -28.93
N GLU A 377 4.47 -1.29 -28.88
CA GLU A 377 5.08 -0.82 -27.62
C GLU A 377 4.04 -0.41 -26.57
N GLY A 378 2.91 0.18 -27.00
CA GLY A 378 1.81 0.52 -26.11
C GLY A 378 1.11 -0.73 -25.56
N ASN A 379 0.87 -1.75 -26.39
CA ASN A 379 0.31 -3.03 -25.95
C ASN A 379 1.24 -3.75 -24.97
N ARG A 380 2.55 -3.71 -25.22
CA ARG A 380 3.56 -4.24 -24.31
C ARG A 380 3.54 -3.53 -22.96
N LEU A 381 3.45 -2.20 -22.97
CA LEU A 381 3.39 -1.39 -21.76
C LEU A 381 2.11 -1.65 -20.95
N LEU A 382 0.97 -1.79 -21.63
CA LEU A 382 -0.30 -2.19 -21.02
C LEU A 382 -0.22 -3.60 -20.42
N ALA A 383 0.38 -4.56 -21.13
CA ALA A 383 0.58 -5.92 -20.65
C ALA A 383 1.42 -5.99 -19.36
N ILE A 384 2.52 -5.24 -19.30
CA ILE A 384 3.40 -5.19 -18.10
C ILE A 384 2.61 -4.67 -16.89
N ASN A 385 1.85 -3.58 -17.05
CA ASN A 385 1.06 -3.01 -15.96
C ASN A 385 -0.10 -3.92 -15.53
N LEU A 386 -0.77 -4.59 -16.48
CA LEU A 386 -1.81 -5.58 -16.16
C LEU A 386 -1.24 -6.76 -15.37
N LEU A 387 -0.11 -7.35 -15.79
CA LEU A 387 0.53 -8.44 -15.04
C LEU A 387 0.88 -8.01 -13.61
N HIS A 388 1.43 -6.80 -13.44
CA HIS A 388 1.77 -6.26 -12.13
C HIS A 388 0.54 -6.10 -11.22
N GLU A 389 -0.53 -5.46 -11.70
CA GLU A 389 -1.76 -5.27 -10.92
C GLU A 389 -2.50 -6.58 -10.61
N LEU A 390 -2.32 -7.61 -11.45
CA LEU A 390 -2.82 -8.97 -11.22
C LEU A 390 -1.95 -9.77 -10.24
N GLY A 391 -0.82 -9.22 -9.78
CA GLY A 391 0.12 -9.92 -8.89
C GLY A 391 0.86 -11.08 -9.56
N LEU A 392 1.00 -11.04 -10.89
CA LEU A 392 1.70 -12.06 -11.67
C LEU A 392 3.18 -11.68 -11.85
N PRO A 393 4.11 -12.63 -11.65
CA PRO A 393 5.54 -12.36 -11.73
C PRO A 393 6.00 -12.10 -13.17
N LEU A 394 6.74 -11.02 -13.37
CA LEU A 394 7.36 -10.61 -14.63
C LEU A 394 8.70 -11.32 -14.88
N ALA A 395 9.01 -11.59 -16.15
CA ALA A 395 10.25 -12.21 -16.58
C ALA A 395 11.48 -11.34 -16.30
N SER A 396 11.31 -10.03 -16.40
CA SER A 396 12.34 -9.02 -16.18
C SER A 396 11.81 -7.87 -15.34
N ARG A 397 12.71 -7.15 -14.67
CA ARG A 397 12.35 -5.94 -13.94
C ARG A 397 12.02 -4.83 -14.96
N PRO A 398 10.79 -4.29 -14.95
CA PRO A 398 10.46 -3.11 -15.73
C PRO A 398 11.19 -1.87 -15.20
N PHE A 399 11.39 -0.89 -16.06
CA PHE A 399 11.88 0.42 -15.61
C PHE A 399 10.78 1.14 -14.83
N ASP A 400 11.14 1.96 -13.84
CA ASP A 400 10.17 2.69 -13.02
C ASP A 400 9.21 3.56 -13.86
N TRP A 401 9.72 4.16 -14.95
CA TRP A 401 8.91 4.97 -15.87
C TRP A 401 7.94 4.15 -16.74
N MET A 402 8.02 2.82 -16.73
CA MET A 402 7.07 1.93 -17.41
C MET A 402 5.88 1.56 -16.52
N MET A 403 5.87 1.97 -15.26
CA MET A 403 4.90 1.54 -14.27
C MET A 403 3.92 2.67 -13.92
N VAL A 404 2.62 2.39 -14.04
CA VAL A 404 1.53 3.26 -13.58
C VAL A 404 1.51 3.32 -12.06
N HIS A 405 1.66 2.16 -11.43
CA HIS A 405 1.82 2.02 -9.98
C HIS A 405 3.11 1.25 -9.71
N GLY A 406 3.99 1.82 -8.88
CA GLY A 406 5.27 1.20 -8.52
C GLY A 406 5.16 0.25 -7.31
N GLU A 407 6.29 -0.37 -6.97
CA GLU A 407 6.48 -1.36 -5.89
C GLU A 407 6.54 -0.79 -4.46
N ASP A 408 6.12 0.46 -4.26
CA ASP A 408 6.11 1.07 -2.93
C ASP A 408 4.76 0.87 -2.23
N HIS A 409 4.83 0.56 -0.93
CA HIS A 409 3.68 0.47 -0.05
C HIS A 409 3.16 1.86 0.32
N ASP A 410 4.03 2.86 0.25
CA ASP A 410 3.65 4.28 0.31
C ASP A 410 3.08 4.71 -1.03
N ARG A 411 1.93 5.38 -1.02
CA ARG A 411 1.22 5.76 -2.24
C ARG A 411 0.81 7.21 -2.24
N THR A 412 1.11 7.90 -3.34
CA THR A 412 0.41 9.14 -3.65
C THR A 412 -0.91 8.78 -4.30
N LEU A 413 -2.01 9.05 -3.60
CA LEU A 413 -3.37 8.73 -4.00
C LEU A 413 -3.97 9.80 -4.93
N VAL A 414 -3.51 11.05 -4.82
CA VAL A 414 -3.84 12.16 -5.72
C VAL A 414 -2.60 13.01 -5.92
N HIS A 415 -2.26 13.36 -7.18
CA HIS A 415 -1.02 14.07 -7.50
C HIS A 415 -1.22 15.23 -8.49
N ARG A 416 -1.68 16.39 -8.01
CA ARG A 416 -1.82 17.60 -8.82
C ARG A 416 -1.41 18.87 -8.04
N ARG A 417 -0.48 19.65 -8.61
CA ARG A 417 -0.11 20.98 -8.07
C ARG A 417 -1.26 22.00 -8.14
N GLY A 418 -2.16 21.87 -9.12
CA GLY A 418 -3.30 22.76 -9.27
C GLY A 418 -4.37 22.53 -8.18
N THR A 419 -5.23 23.53 -7.97
CA THR A 419 -6.40 23.43 -7.08
C THR A 419 -7.68 23.70 -7.87
N GLY A 420 -8.78 23.09 -7.45
CA GLY A 420 -10.07 23.17 -8.16
C GLY A 420 -10.95 21.99 -7.81
N TYR A 421 -11.98 21.75 -8.62
CA TYR A 421 -12.84 20.59 -8.48
C TYR A 421 -12.69 19.67 -9.70
N ALA A 422 -12.24 18.44 -9.45
CA ALA A 422 -12.29 17.36 -10.42
C ALA A 422 -12.35 16.01 -9.69
N ASP A 423 -13.24 15.13 -10.13
CA ASP A 423 -13.28 13.70 -9.83
C ASP A 423 -12.46 12.88 -10.85
N GLY A 424 -12.25 11.61 -10.57
CA GLY A 424 -11.58 10.66 -11.47
C GLY A 424 -10.31 10.08 -10.87
N GLY A 425 -9.39 9.70 -11.75
CA GLY A 425 -8.11 9.09 -11.40
C GLY A 425 -7.16 10.01 -10.65
N PRO A 426 -6.04 9.48 -10.11
CA PRO A 426 -5.11 10.21 -9.25
C PRO A 426 -4.49 11.46 -9.90
N TRP A 427 -4.27 11.41 -11.22
CA TRP A 427 -3.73 12.52 -12.02
C TRP A 427 -4.81 13.46 -12.57
N GLU A 428 -6.10 13.10 -12.53
CA GLU A 428 -7.19 13.96 -13.01
C GLU A 428 -7.80 14.79 -11.87
N ALA A 429 -7.87 14.19 -10.69
CA ALA A 429 -8.56 14.71 -9.54
C ALA A 429 -7.97 16.05 -9.03
N LEU A 430 -8.86 16.94 -8.60
CA LEU A 430 -8.52 18.23 -7.99
C LEU A 430 -9.33 18.45 -6.72
N LEU A 431 -8.66 19.03 -5.74
CA LEU A 431 -9.15 19.47 -4.44
C LEU A 431 -8.95 20.99 -4.29
N ARG A 432 -9.70 21.62 -3.39
CA ARG A 432 -9.59 23.05 -3.11
C ARG A 432 -9.69 23.32 -1.61
N LYS A 433 -8.55 23.66 -0.99
CA LYS A 433 -8.47 24.01 0.44
C LYS A 433 -9.13 22.97 1.35
N PRO A 434 -8.82 21.66 1.20
CA PRO A 434 -9.34 20.67 2.12
C PRO A 434 -8.90 20.99 3.55
N ARG A 435 -9.80 20.80 4.53
CA ARG A 435 -9.57 21.12 5.95
C ARG A 435 -9.79 19.94 6.89
N GLY A 436 -9.77 18.72 6.37
CA GLY A 436 -9.93 17.53 7.19
C GLY A 436 -9.97 16.27 6.36
N VAL A 437 -9.47 15.20 6.95
CA VAL A 437 -9.51 13.84 6.43
C VAL A 437 -9.88 12.90 7.57
N ALA A 438 -10.59 11.83 7.25
CA ALA A 438 -10.87 10.73 8.17
C ALA A 438 -10.56 9.43 7.45
N VAL A 439 -10.17 8.41 8.20
CA VAL A 439 -9.86 7.09 7.67
C VAL A 439 -10.50 6.02 8.53
N SER A 440 -11.03 4.97 7.91
CA SER A 440 -11.51 3.79 8.63
C SER A 440 -10.33 3.11 9.35
N ARG A 441 -10.64 2.33 10.39
CA ARG A 441 -9.60 1.70 11.23
C ARG A 441 -8.62 0.82 10.45
N ASP A 442 -9.14 0.09 9.46
CA ASP A 442 -8.38 -0.78 8.55
C ASP A 442 -7.70 -0.02 7.39
N GLY A 443 -7.94 1.29 7.28
CA GLY A 443 -7.45 2.10 6.20
C GLY A 443 -8.00 1.71 4.82
N SER A 444 -9.20 1.12 4.73
CA SER A 444 -9.84 0.78 3.44
C SER A 444 -10.75 1.91 2.89
N TRP A 445 -11.19 2.83 3.75
CA TRP A 445 -12.03 3.97 3.38
C TRP A 445 -11.44 5.29 3.89
N VAL A 446 -11.26 6.24 2.98
CA VAL A 446 -10.77 7.59 3.28
C VAL A 446 -11.84 8.60 2.91
N VAL A 447 -12.16 9.52 3.81
CA VAL A 447 -13.12 10.61 3.59
C VAL A 447 -12.39 11.95 3.69
N ILE A 448 -12.53 12.79 2.67
CA ILE A 448 -11.87 14.10 2.60
C ILE A 448 -12.91 15.21 2.60
N ALA A 449 -12.74 16.18 3.48
CA ALA A 449 -13.52 17.41 3.48
C ALA A 449 -12.90 18.42 2.50
N ASP A 450 -13.35 18.37 1.24
CA ASP A 450 -12.94 19.28 0.17
C ASP A 450 -13.66 20.64 0.30
N THR A 451 -13.30 21.36 1.38
CA THR A 451 -14.03 22.50 1.94
C THR A 451 -14.33 23.58 0.90
N GLY A 452 -13.32 23.98 0.12
CA GLY A 452 -13.42 25.05 -0.86
C GLY A 452 -14.29 24.69 -2.07
N ASN A 453 -14.57 23.40 -2.29
CA ASN A 453 -15.47 22.92 -3.32
C ASN A 453 -16.87 22.59 -2.79
N HIS A 454 -17.10 22.70 -1.48
CA HIS A 454 -18.39 22.49 -0.81
C HIS A 454 -18.90 21.04 -0.88
N VAL A 455 -17.99 20.07 -0.81
CA VAL A 455 -18.29 18.65 -0.93
C VAL A 455 -17.47 17.81 0.04
N LEU A 456 -17.98 16.63 0.38
CA LEU A 456 -17.16 15.54 0.90
C LEU A 456 -16.74 14.66 -0.27
N ARG A 457 -15.51 14.16 -0.23
CA ARG A 457 -14.93 13.23 -1.22
C ARG A 457 -14.55 11.94 -0.50
N GLN A 458 -14.42 10.85 -1.24
CA GLN A 458 -13.96 9.59 -0.68
C GLN A 458 -13.02 8.83 -1.62
N MET A 459 -12.20 7.97 -1.03
CA MET A 459 -11.42 6.94 -1.72
C MET A 459 -11.68 5.61 -1.00
N ARG A 460 -11.96 4.56 -1.76
CA ARG A 460 -12.26 3.20 -1.27
C ARG A 460 -11.85 2.16 -2.31
N GLY A 461 -12.07 0.88 -2.02
CA GLY A 461 -11.60 -0.21 -2.88
C GLY A 461 -10.07 -0.23 -2.95
N ASN A 462 -9.51 -0.13 -4.16
CA ASN A 462 -8.05 -0.07 -4.37
C ASN A 462 -7.47 1.36 -4.28
N MET A 463 -8.26 2.36 -3.87
CA MET A 463 -7.85 3.77 -3.71
C MET A 463 -7.32 4.43 -4.99
N GLN A 464 -7.77 4.00 -6.16
CA GLN A 464 -7.34 4.60 -7.45
C GLN A 464 -8.30 5.69 -7.96
N PHE A 465 -9.46 5.91 -7.32
CA PHE A 465 -10.42 6.94 -7.75
C PHE A 465 -10.83 7.86 -6.60
N LEU A 466 -10.87 9.17 -6.88
CA LEU A 466 -11.45 10.16 -5.98
C LEU A 466 -12.93 10.39 -6.32
N GLU A 467 -13.81 9.82 -5.51
CA GLU A 467 -15.26 9.88 -5.67
C GLU A 467 -15.87 11.06 -4.92
N ARG A 468 -17.01 11.56 -5.37
CA ARG A 468 -17.79 12.54 -4.59
C ARG A 468 -18.68 11.83 -3.59
N LEU A 469 -18.52 12.06 -2.30
CA LEU A 469 -19.34 11.41 -1.28
C LEU A 469 -20.63 12.19 -0.98
N ALA A 470 -20.54 13.51 -0.85
CA ALA A 470 -21.72 14.34 -0.52
C ALA A 470 -21.56 15.79 -0.99
N GLY A 471 -22.71 16.47 -1.15
CA GLY A 471 -22.78 17.88 -1.51
C GLY A 471 -22.82 18.10 -3.02
N LYS A 472 -22.89 19.38 -3.41
CA LYS A 472 -22.94 19.78 -4.82
C LYS A 472 -21.76 20.73 -5.13
N PRO A 473 -20.82 20.30 -5.99
CA PRO A 473 -19.61 21.06 -6.28
C PRO A 473 -19.91 22.50 -6.67
N MET A 474 -19.16 23.44 -6.10
CA MET A 474 -19.27 24.88 -6.38
C MET A 474 -20.65 25.49 -6.08
N LYS A 475 -21.55 24.77 -5.39
CA LYS A 475 -22.89 25.22 -5.02
C LYS A 475 -23.08 25.11 -3.52
N ALA A 476 -22.59 26.11 -2.80
CA ALA A 476 -22.73 26.20 -1.36
C ALA A 476 -24.20 26.19 -0.91
N GLY A 477 -24.48 25.60 0.24
CA GLY A 477 -25.77 25.64 0.91
C GLY A 477 -25.78 24.80 2.19
N VAL A 478 -26.95 24.71 2.82
CA VAL A 478 -27.15 23.93 4.07
C VAL A 478 -28.34 22.98 3.96
N GLN A 479 -28.72 22.64 2.73
CA GLN A 479 -29.85 21.77 2.46
C GLN A 479 -29.50 20.32 2.81
N ASP A 480 -30.33 19.70 3.64
CA ASP A 480 -30.30 18.26 3.93
C ASP A 480 -30.99 17.46 2.83
N GLY A 481 -30.72 16.14 2.79
CA GLY A 481 -31.32 15.21 1.85
C GLY A 481 -30.30 14.22 1.28
N GLU A 482 -30.69 13.55 0.20
CA GLU A 482 -29.83 12.61 -0.53
C GLU A 482 -28.48 13.25 -0.86
N ALA A 483 -27.41 12.55 -0.51
CA ALA A 483 -26.06 13.09 -0.41
C ALA A 483 -25.55 13.69 -1.73
N LEU A 484 -25.83 13.03 -2.86
CA LEU A 484 -25.32 13.44 -4.16
C LEU A 484 -26.25 14.39 -4.91
N GLU A 485 -27.56 14.31 -4.70
CA GLU A 485 -28.55 15.05 -5.51
C GLU A 485 -29.07 16.30 -4.81
N ARG A 486 -29.48 16.15 -3.55
CA ARG A 486 -30.22 17.18 -2.80
C ARG A 486 -29.37 17.91 -1.79
N ALA A 487 -28.43 17.23 -1.15
CA ALA A 487 -27.59 17.84 -0.14
C ALA A 487 -26.78 19.02 -0.72
N ARG A 488 -26.65 20.08 0.06
CA ARG A 488 -25.74 21.20 -0.19
C ARG A 488 -24.93 21.42 1.07
N LEU A 489 -23.62 21.52 0.92
CA LEU A 489 -22.69 21.85 2.01
C LEU A 489 -22.15 23.26 1.76
N THR A 490 -21.60 23.93 2.75
CA THR A 490 -21.04 25.28 2.59
C THR A 490 -19.55 25.30 2.84
N GLU A 491 -19.03 24.74 3.92
CA GLU A 491 -17.58 24.68 4.19
C GLU A 491 -17.33 23.46 5.08
N PRO A 492 -17.51 22.22 4.55
CA PRO A 492 -17.36 21.02 5.36
C PRO A 492 -15.91 20.90 5.87
N HIS A 493 -15.72 20.48 7.12
CA HIS A 493 -14.41 20.20 7.75
C HIS A 493 -14.59 19.26 8.97
N SER A 494 -13.46 18.76 9.49
CA SER A 494 -13.42 17.78 10.60
C SER A 494 -14.35 16.59 10.35
N PRO A 495 -14.20 15.85 9.22
CA PRO A 495 -14.94 14.62 9.03
C PRO A 495 -14.49 13.58 10.07
N GLN A 496 -15.41 12.74 10.53
CA GLN A 496 -15.14 11.64 11.45
C GLN A 496 -15.94 10.42 11.04
N ILE A 497 -15.30 9.26 10.93
CA ILE A 497 -15.94 7.99 10.59
C ILE A 497 -16.29 7.28 11.90
N VAL A 498 -17.56 6.91 12.05
CA VAL A 498 -18.09 6.27 13.25
C VAL A 498 -18.87 5.01 12.89
N GLY A 499 -18.49 3.90 13.48
CA GLY A 499 -19.09 2.58 13.26
C GLY A 499 -18.02 1.48 13.27
N ARG A 500 -18.43 0.23 13.48
CA ARG A 500 -17.52 -0.93 13.39
C ARG A 500 -17.56 -1.51 11.97
N GLY A 501 -16.85 -0.90 11.01
CA GLY A 501 -16.50 -1.47 9.69
C GLY A 501 -17.66 -1.87 8.75
N GLY A 502 -17.67 -1.37 7.51
CA GLY A 502 -18.56 -1.83 6.44
C GLY A 502 -19.94 -1.14 6.39
N ALA A 503 -21.00 -1.89 6.00
CA ALA A 503 -22.35 -1.38 5.80
C ALA A 503 -23.02 -0.95 7.13
N GLY A 504 -22.67 0.24 7.61
CA GLY A 504 -23.11 0.79 8.90
C GLY A 504 -22.24 1.96 9.39
N GLU A 505 -21.10 2.21 8.76
CA GLU A 505 -20.28 3.38 9.06
C GLU A 505 -20.97 4.69 8.65
N ARG A 506 -20.81 5.70 9.49
CA ARG A 506 -21.42 7.02 9.35
C ARG A 506 -20.33 8.08 9.37
N VAL A 507 -20.52 9.13 8.58
CA VAL A 507 -19.61 10.28 8.61
C VAL A 507 -20.27 11.44 9.34
N TYR A 508 -19.61 11.93 10.39
CA TYR A 508 -19.99 13.17 11.05
C TYR A 508 -19.03 14.27 10.64
N PHE A 509 -19.51 15.49 10.47
CA PHE A 509 -18.67 16.61 10.06
C PHE A 509 -19.26 17.95 10.47
N ILE A 510 -18.40 18.97 10.56
CA ILE A 510 -18.81 20.36 10.78
C ILE A 510 -19.08 21.01 9.43
N ASP A 511 -20.14 21.81 9.34
CA ASP A 511 -20.51 22.56 8.13
C ASP A 511 -21.12 23.94 8.46
N GLY A 512 -21.20 24.78 7.42
CA GLY A 512 -21.73 26.13 7.47
C GLY A 512 -20.63 27.19 7.47
N LYS A 513 -20.93 28.37 6.90
CA LYS A 513 -19.99 29.49 6.81
C LYS A 513 -19.46 29.99 8.18
N THR A 514 -20.22 29.74 9.24
CA THR A 514 -19.86 30.08 10.62
C THR A 514 -19.59 28.83 11.46
N SER A 515 -19.39 27.67 10.82
CA SER A 515 -19.17 26.37 11.46
C SER A 515 -20.16 26.06 12.57
N ASN A 516 -21.46 26.30 12.36
CA ASN A 516 -22.47 26.22 13.42
C ASN A 516 -23.36 24.97 13.33
N ARG A 517 -23.00 24.00 12.49
CA ARG A 517 -23.76 22.77 12.28
C ARG A 517 -22.85 21.57 12.35
N VAL A 518 -23.29 20.56 13.08
CA VAL A 518 -22.78 19.19 12.95
C VAL A 518 -23.77 18.43 12.08
N ARG A 519 -23.27 17.73 11.08
CA ARG A 519 -24.07 16.97 10.13
C ARG A 519 -23.63 15.52 10.12
N GLU A 520 -24.58 14.65 9.88
CA GLU A 520 -24.42 13.19 9.74
C GLU A 520 -24.67 12.83 8.28
N LEU A 521 -23.78 12.03 7.70
CA LEU A 521 -24.00 11.30 6.47
C LEU A 521 -24.14 9.82 6.82
N ALA A 522 -25.33 9.28 6.58
CA ALA A 522 -25.67 7.89 6.81
C ALA A 522 -26.69 7.43 5.76
N ASP A 523 -26.52 6.21 5.25
CA ASP A 523 -27.42 5.58 4.26
C ASP A 523 -27.61 6.41 2.98
N GLY A 524 -26.57 7.14 2.55
CA GLY A 524 -26.65 8.03 1.38
C GLY A 524 -27.44 9.32 1.61
N PHE A 525 -27.75 9.69 2.86
CA PHE A 525 -28.44 10.94 3.21
C PHE A 525 -27.62 11.80 4.16
N VAL A 526 -27.54 13.10 3.87
CA VAL A 526 -27.00 14.10 4.79
C VAL A 526 -28.14 14.69 5.62
N ARG A 527 -27.95 14.73 6.94
CA ARG A 527 -28.90 15.28 7.92
C ARG A 527 -28.18 16.20 8.89
N THR A 528 -28.78 17.33 9.23
CA THR A 528 -28.29 18.19 10.31
C THR A 528 -28.63 17.51 11.65
N LEU A 529 -27.61 17.25 12.47
CA LEU A 529 -27.78 16.59 13.75
C LEU A 529 -28.44 17.55 14.76
N VAL A 530 -29.37 17.03 15.56
CA VAL A 530 -30.05 17.76 16.64
C VAL A 530 -30.03 16.89 17.88
N TRP A 531 -29.66 17.50 19.01
CA TRP A 531 -29.58 16.85 20.31
C TRP A 531 -30.19 17.72 21.42
N LEU A 532 -30.44 17.12 22.57
CA LEU A 532 -30.88 17.81 23.78
C LEU A 532 -29.67 18.18 24.64
N GLY A 533 -29.54 19.45 25.02
CA GLY A 533 -28.46 19.93 25.89
C GLY A 533 -27.74 21.17 25.34
N PRO A 534 -26.56 21.51 25.87
CA PRO A 534 -25.74 22.61 25.36
C PRO A 534 -25.30 22.41 23.90
N ALA A 535 -25.08 23.53 23.20
CA ALA A 535 -24.54 23.59 21.85
C ALA A 535 -23.53 24.75 21.74
N CYS A 536 -22.68 24.72 20.71
CA CYS A 536 -21.76 25.81 20.40
C CYS A 536 -22.41 26.78 19.40
N PRO A 537 -22.17 28.11 19.53
CA PRO A 537 -22.45 29.06 18.45
C PRO A 537 -21.61 28.78 17.19
N ARG A 538 -20.39 28.26 17.40
CA ARG A 538 -19.40 27.87 16.40
C ARG A 538 -18.57 26.70 16.93
N TYR A 539 -18.43 25.65 16.14
CA TYR A 539 -17.57 24.48 16.37
C TYR A 539 -16.25 24.69 15.62
N ASP A 540 -15.12 24.44 16.27
CA ASP A 540 -13.80 24.51 15.64
C ASP A 540 -13.22 23.12 15.36
N VAL A 541 -13.43 22.14 16.26
CA VAL A 541 -12.99 20.74 16.10
C VAL A 541 -14.13 19.76 16.44
N LEU A 542 -14.18 18.64 15.73
CA LEU A 542 -15.10 17.53 15.96
C LEU A 542 -14.30 16.22 15.87
N GLU A 543 -14.25 15.51 16.99
CA GLU A 543 -13.68 14.17 17.09
C GLU A 543 -14.75 13.13 17.42
N ALA A 544 -14.46 11.87 17.12
CA ALA A 544 -15.31 10.76 17.51
C ALA A 544 -14.53 9.72 18.30
N GLY A 545 -15.21 9.03 19.20
CA GLY A 545 -14.61 7.96 19.98
C GLY A 545 -15.65 7.10 20.67
N VAL A 546 -15.18 6.04 21.32
CA VAL A 546 -16.02 5.13 22.10
C VAL A 546 -15.75 5.33 23.57
N LEU A 547 -16.80 5.53 24.37
CA LEU A 547 -16.69 5.61 25.83
C LEU A 547 -17.83 4.81 26.45
N ASP A 548 -17.47 3.81 27.25
CA ASP A 548 -18.42 2.87 27.89
C ASP A 548 -19.26 2.15 26.83
N GLU A 549 -18.60 1.58 25.82
CA GLU A 549 -19.18 0.87 24.65
C GLU A 549 -20.16 1.71 23.80
N ARG A 550 -20.25 3.01 24.05
CA ARG A 550 -21.13 3.95 23.34
C ARG A 550 -20.30 4.88 22.46
N GLU A 551 -20.76 5.04 21.22
CA GLU A 551 -20.20 6.00 20.28
C GLU A 551 -20.57 7.44 20.68
N ARG A 552 -19.56 8.33 20.64
CA ARG A 552 -19.71 9.72 21.04
C ARG A 552 -19.00 10.64 20.06
N LEU A 553 -19.50 11.87 20.00
CA LEU A 553 -18.80 13.00 19.41
C LEU A 553 -18.25 13.90 20.50
N TYR A 554 -17.04 14.40 20.31
CA TYR A 554 -16.40 15.41 21.14
C TYR A 554 -16.27 16.68 20.30
N LEU A 555 -16.68 17.81 20.87
CA LEU A 555 -16.81 19.07 20.15
C LEU A 555 -16.07 20.16 20.90
N LEU A 556 -15.13 20.79 20.22
CA LEU A 556 -14.48 22.02 20.70
C LEU A 556 -15.24 23.23 20.16
N CYS A 557 -15.80 24.04 21.06
CA CYS A 557 -16.42 25.30 20.71
C CYS A 557 -15.35 26.39 20.55
N HIS A 558 -15.64 27.39 19.70
CA HIS A 558 -14.80 28.60 19.56
C HIS A 558 -14.68 29.45 20.83
N ASP A 559 -15.52 29.19 21.84
CA ASP A 559 -15.47 29.84 23.15
C ASP A 559 -14.84 28.94 24.23
N ASP A 560 -13.93 28.03 23.82
CA ASP A 560 -13.15 27.09 24.64
C ASP A 560 -13.97 26.06 25.44
N ARG A 561 -15.27 25.97 25.22
CA ARG A 561 -16.09 24.91 25.82
C ARG A 561 -15.88 23.59 25.07
N ILE A 562 -15.80 22.51 25.83
CA ILE A 562 -15.79 21.15 25.28
C ILE A 562 -17.13 20.48 25.59
N LEU A 563 -17.79 19.97 24.56
CA LEU A 563 -19.05 19.23 24.68
C LEU A 563 -18.86 17.78 24.25
N THR A 564 -19.53 16.86 24.94
CA THR A 564 -19.66 15.47 24.51
C THR A 564 -21.09 15.18 24.10
N VAL A 565 -21.31 14.60 22.92
CA VAL A 565 -22.62 14.18 22.42
C VAL A 565 -22.67 12.66 22.38
N ASP A 566 -23.59 12.07 23.14
CA ASP A 566 -23.91 10.64 23.06
C ASP A 566 -24.84 10.42 21.86
N LEU A 567 -24.37 9.65 20.87
CA LEU A 567 -25.05 9.47 19.59
C LEU A 567 -26.33 8.64 19.69
N GLU A 568 -26.38 7.70 20.63
CA GLU A 568 -27.54 6.83 20.87
C GLU A 568 -28.69 7.62 21.51
N SER A 569 -28.40 8.31 22.60
CA SER A 569 -29.40 9.07 23.37
C SER A 569 -29.68 10.47 22.80
N ARG A 570 -28.85 10.94 21.85
CA ARG A 570 -28.87 12.30 21.28
C ARG A 570 -28.92 13.38 22.36
N ARG A 571 -28.04 13.25 23.35
CA ARG A 571 -27.88 14.21 24.44
C ARG A 571 -26.46 14.73 24.45
N SER A 572 -26.31 16.04 24.62
CA SER A 572 -25.02 16.65 24.88
C SER A 572 -24.84 16.95 26.36
N THR A 573 -23.58 16.86 26.79
CA THR A 573 -23.10 17.24 28.12
C THR A 573 -22.02 18.29 27.96
N LEU A 574 -22.02 19.32 28.82
CA LEU A 574 -20.89 20.23 28.96
C LEU A 574 -19.78 19.49 29.72
N THR A 575 -18.71 19.15 29.01
CA THR A 575 -17.59 18.37 29.51
C THR A 575 -16.58 19.29 30.19
N LEU A 576 -16.28 20.43 29.57
CA LEU A 576 -15.39 21.46 30.08
C LEU A 576 -16.02 22.86 29.94
N ASP A 577 -15.96 23.64 31.02
CA ASP A 577 -16.22 25.09 31.01
C ASP A 577 -14.92 25.83 31.32
N PRO A 578 -14.36 26.62 30.37
CA PRO A 578 -13.07 27.29 30.54
C PRO A 578 -13.10 28.37 31.62
N ARG A 579 -14.29 28.82 32.05
CA ARG A 579 -14.44 29.81 33.13
C ARG A 579 -14.31 29.20 34.53
N ALA A 580 -14.01 27.90 34.64
CA ALA A 580 -13.66 27.29 35.90
C ALA A 580 -12.33 27.91 36.42
N PRO A 581 -12.25 28.34 37.70
CA PRO A 581 -11.09 29.07 38.23
C PRO A 581 -9.73 28.35 38.10
N MET A 582 -9.73 27.04 37.92
CA MET A 582 -8.51 26.22 37.79
C MET A 582 -7.92 26.21 36.37
N LEU A 583 -8.65 26.72 35.37
CA LEU A 583 -8.31 26.62 33.96
C LEU A 583 -8.05 27.96 33.27
N ALA A 584 -8.54 29.07 33.83
CA ALA A 584 -8.15 30.39 33.37
C ALA A 584 -6.66 30.65 33.67
N GLU A 585 -6.01 31.48 32.88
CA GLU A 585 -4.66 31.95 33.22
C GLU A 585 -4.65 32.54 34.64
N PRO A 586 -3.78 32.06 35.56
CA PRO A 586 -3.79 32.49 36.95
C PRO A 586 -3.57 34.00 37.12
N GLU A 587 -2.82 34.62 36.21
CA GLU A 587 -2.43 36.03 36.28
C GLU A 587 -3.43 36.97 35.59
N THR A 588 -4.01 36.56 34.46
CA THR A 588 -4.83 37.43 33.61
C THR A 588 -6.32 37.09 33.66
N GLY A 589 -6.67 35.87 34.06
CA GLY A 589 -8.03 35.33 33.96
C GLY A 589 -8.51 35.15 32.52
N ALA A 590 -7.61 35.21 31.54
CA ALA A 590 -7.92 35.06 30.12
C ALA A 590 -8.26 33.61 29.75
N ALA A 591 -8.96 33.46 28.62
CA ALA A 591 -9.22 32.16 27.99
C ALA A 591 -7.91 31.60 27.40
N ARG A 592 -7.79 30.27 27.36
CA ARG A 592 -6.57 29.57 26.95
C ARG A 592 -6.46 29.33 25.45
N GLU A 593 -7.52 29.60 24.69
CA GLU A 593 -7.58 29.45 23.24
C GLU A 593 -7.22 28.02 22.80
N TYR A 594 -8.05 27.04 23.21
CA TYR A 594 -7.80 25.64 22.87
C TYR A 594 -7.79 25.43 21.36
N THR A 595 -6.80 24.69 20.86
CA THR A 595 -6.56 24.53 19.42
C THR A 595 -7.15 23.24 18.86
N THR A 596 -7.06 22.14 19.61
CA THR A 596 -7.56 20.82 19.22
C THR A 596 -7.82 19.92 20.43
N ILE A 597 -8.55 18.82 20.20
CA ILE A 597 -8.94 17.81 21.18
C ILE A 597 -8.72 16.41 20.60
N GLU A 598 -8.48 15.41 21.42
CA GLU A 598 -8.32 14.02 20.97
C GLU A 598 -8.83 13.03 22.03
N PRO A 599 -9.86 12.22 21.73
CA PRO A 599 -10.32 11.14 22.61
C PRO A 599 -9.40 9.93 22.51
N THR A 600 -9.11 9.27 23.63
CA THR A 600 -8.33 8.02 23.66
C THR A 600 -9.23 6.80 23.83
N ASP A 601 -8.71 5.63 23.49
CA ASP A 601 -9.36 4.33 23.69
C ASP A 601 -9.53 3.94 25.17
N ASP A 602 -8.65 4.45 26.04
CA ASP A 602 -8.73 4.28 27.51
C ASP A 602 -9.76 5.21 28.20
N GLY A 603 -10.48 6.04 27.44
CA GLY A 603 -11.56 6.90 27.96
C GLY A 603 -11.09 8.24 28.53
N ARG A 604 -9.86 8.67 28.25
CA ARG A 604 -9.41 10.05 28.46
C ARG A 604 -9.82 10.94 27.28
N LEU A 605 -9.81 12.25 27.54
CA LEU A 605 -9.87 13.28 26.52
C LEU A 605 -8.67 14.20 26.69
N LEU A 606 -7.85 14.28 25.66
CA LEU A 606 -6.68 15.14 25.58
C LEU A 606 -7.03 16.43 24.84
N PHE A 607 -6.39 17.54 25.18
CA PHE A 607 -6.62 18.82 24.51
C PHE A 607 -5.40 19.75 24.66
N ALA A 608 -5.12 20.51 23.62
CA ALA A 608 -4.02 21.45 23.56
C ALA A 608 -4.52 22.90 23.70
N ASP A 609 -3.79 23.74 24.45
CA ASP A 609 -4.05 25.18 24.54
C ASP A 609 -3.18 26.02 23.59
N GLY A 610 -3.41 27.34 23.57
CA GLY A 610 -2.70 28.27 22.69
C GLY A 610 -1.19 28.35 22.93
N ASP A 611 -0.72 27.91 24.10
CA ASP A 611 0.71 27.79 24.43
C ASP A 611 1.27 26.39 24.10
N SER A 612 0.48 25.55 23.42
CA SER A 612 0.78 24.16 23.10
C SER A 612 1.02 23.27 24.33
N GLN A 613 0.42 23.60 25.48
CA GLN A 613 0.38 22.71 26.64
C GLN A 613 -0.69 21.66 26.43
N ILE A 614 -0.43 20.42 26.85
CA ILE A 614 -1.39 19.31 26.72
C ILE A 614 -1.99 19.00 28.07
N TRP A 615 -3.31 18.94 28.07
CA TRP A 615 -4.14 18.64 29.21
C TRP A 615 -4.89 17.34 28.99
N SER A 616 -5.12 16.60 30.06
CA SER A 616 -5.87 15.36 30.07
C SER A 616 -7.00 15.41 31.06
N MET A 617 -8.13 14.78 30.71
CA MET A 617 -9.21 14.56 31.65
C MET A 617 -9.82 13.17 31.47
N VAL A 618 -10.09 12.49 32.59
CA VAL A 618 -10.77 11.20 32.58
C VAL A 618 -12.28 11.42 32.46
N LEU A 619 -12.89 10.86 31.42
CA LEU A 619 -14.32 10.95 31.18
C LEU A 619 -15.09 9.89 31.97
N ARG A 620 -16.27 10.26 32.47
CA ARG A 620 -17.24 9.32 33.05
C ARG A 620 -18.25 8.92 31.97
N ALA A 621 -18.93 7.79 32.16
CA ALA A 621 -19.99 7.29 31.29
C ALA A 621 -21.13 8.29 30.99
N ASN A 622 -21.32 9.35 31.78
CA ASN A 622 -22.30 10.40 31.50
C ASN A 622 -21.75 11.59 30.69
N GLY A 623 -20.51 11.49 30.19
CA GLY A 623 -19.80 12.55 29.45
C GLY A 623 -19.26 13.68 30.32
N ARG A 624 -19.35 13.59 31.66
CA ARG A 624 -18.69 14.56 32.56
C ARG A 624 -17.26 14.11 32.85
N ALA A 625 -16.37 15.07 33.04
CA ALA A 625 -14.98 14.81 33.36
C ALA A 625 -14.64 15.06 34.84
N ARG A 626 -13.51 14.50 35.29
CA ARG A 626 -12.81 15.00 36.48
C ARG A 626 -12.13 16.34 36.16
N ALA A 627 -11.56 16.99 37.17
CA ALA A 627 -10.74 18.17 36.93
C ALA A 627 -9.60 17.80 35.97
N PRO A 628 -9.34 18.60 34.92
CA PRO A 628 -8.26 18.33 34.00
C PRO A 628 -6.91 18.49 34.69
N GLU A 629 -5.95 17.71 34.23
CA GLU A 629 -4.57 17.70 34.67
C GLU A 629 -3.68 18.08 33.49
N ARG A 630 -2.69 18.92 33.73
CA ARG A 630 -1.69 19.25 32.70
C ARG A 630 -0.66 18.13 32.68
N ILE A 631 -0.58 17.43 31.55
CA ILE A 631 0.32 16.28 31.35
C ILE A 631 1.55 16.65 30.50
N PHE A 632 1.52 17.81 29.84
CA PHE A 632 2.69 18.36 29.14
C PHE A 632 2.69 19.88 29.28
N ALA A 633 3.79 20.43 29.80
CA ALA A 633 3.92 21.86 30.09
C ALA A 633 4.45 22.69 28.92
N ASN A 634 5.04 22.05 27.91
CA ASN A 634 5.69 22.67 26.76
C ASN A 634 6.81 23.67 27.12
N ASP A 635 7.55 23.38 28.19
CA ASP A 635 8.60 24.22 28.75
C ASP A 635 10.02 23.88 28.25
N GLY A 636 10.12 22.94 27.31
CA GLY A 636 11.37 22.53 26.69
C GLY A 636 12.22 23.70 26.16
N ALA A 637 13.53 23.53 26.23
CA ALA A 637 14.51 24.57 25.91
C ALA A 637 14.45 24.99 24.43
N ASP A 638 14.37 24.01 23.52
CA ASP A 638 14.47 24.20 22.07
C ASP A 638 13.27 23.65 21.31
N LEU A 639 13.01 24.19 20.11
CA LEU A 639 11.99 23.63 19.21
C LEU A 639 12.41 22.28 18.63
N ILE A 640 13.71 22.13 18.35
CA ILE A 640 14.39 20.91 17.93
C ILE A 640 15.83 21.02 18.43
N PRO A 641 16.24 20.26 19.46
CA PRO A 641 17.63 20.21 19.88
C PRO A 641 18.52 19.80 18.71
N SER A 642 19.53 20.61 18.41
CA SER A 642 20.42 20.41 17.26
C SER A 642 21.90 20.48 17.63
N GLU A 643 22.21 20.42 18.93
CA GLU A 643 23.57 20.34 19.43
C GLU A 643 24.20 18.98 19.16
N ARG A 644 25.53 18.92 19.26
CA ARG A 644 26.32 17.71 19.02
C ARG A 644 25.85 16.57 19.93
N LYS A 645 25.60 15.40 19.34
CA LYS A 645 25.06 14.19 20.02
C LYS A 645 23.63 14.31 20.56
N SER A 646 22.86 15.31 20.12
CA SER A 646 21.43 15.38 20.40
C SER A 646 20.67 14.48 19.43
N TYR A 647 20.00 13.45 19.94
CA TYR A 647 19.21 12.52 19.15
C TYR A 647 17.85 12.32 19.76
N TYR A 648 16.87 12.02 18.91
CA TYR A 648 15.62 11.45 19.41
C TYR A 648 15.87 10.09 20.10
N PRO A 649 15.03 9.71 21.08
CA PRO A 649 13.96 10.51 21.68
C PRO A 649 14.48 11.69 22.52
N PHE A 650 13.70 12.77 22.60
CA PHE A 650 13.99 13.92 23.47
C PHE A 650 13.05 13.94 24.67
N GLY A 651 13.56 14.36 25.83
CA GLY A 651 12.76 14.62 27.01
C GLY A 651 11.87 15.86 26.85
N PHE A 652 10.84 15.97 27.68
CA PHE A 652 9.93 17.13 27.71
C PHE A 652 10.63 18.45 28.09
N ASP A 653 11.74 18.37 28.84
CA ASP A 653 12.56 19.51 29.24
C ASP A 653 13.58 19.94 28.16
N GLU A 654 13.89 19.05 27.22
CA GLU A 654 14.81 19.33 26.11
C GLU A 654 14.08 19.99 24.94
N MET A 655 12.89 19.47 24.59
CA MET A 655 12.18 19.82 23.37
C MET A 655 10.76 20.35 23.65
N ARG A 656 10.40 21.43 22.97
CA ARG A 656 9.03 21.98 22.95
C ARG A 656 8.44 22.04 21.53
N PHE A 657 7.12 22.18 21.45
CA PHE A 657 6.39 22.46 20.22
C PHE A 657 6.17 23.97 20.05
N GLU A 658 6.14 24.42 18.79
CA GLU A 658 5.83 25.82 18.48
C GLU A 658 4.32 26.05 18.46
N GLN A 659 3.60 25.21 17.73
CA GLN A 659 2.15 25.30 17.61
C GLN A 659 1.53 23.93 17.34
N ILE A 660 0.88 23.34 18.34
CA ILE A 660 0.05 22.15 18.14
C ILE A 660 -1.20 22.56 17.38
N VAL A 661 -1.31 22.10 16.13
CA VAL A 661 -2.48 22.37 15.27
C VAL A 661 -3.39 21.17 15.11
N ASP A 662 -2.90 19.96 15.39
CA ASP A 662 -3.67 18.73 15.33
C ASP A 662 -3.06 17.63 16.22
N MET A 663 -3.88 16.67 16.66
CA MET A 663 -3.47 15.56 17.52
C MET A 663 -4.24 14.29 17.16
N GLU A 664 -3.58 13.14 17.15
CA GLU A 664 -4.17 11.83 16.83
C GLU A 664 -3.62 10.76 17.79
N TRP A 665 -4.48 10.02 18.46
CA TRP A 665 -4.06 8.93 19.33
C TRP A 665 -3.69 7.69 18.51
N VAL A 666 -2.51 7.12 18.77
CA VAL A 666 -2.04 5.91 18.09
C VAL A 666 -2.13 4.74 19.06
N GLU A 667 -3.26 4.03 19.02
CA GLU A 667 -3.63 3.00 19.99
C GLU A 667 -2.55 1.94 20.18
N ARG A 668 -1.94 1.50 19.08
CA ARG A 668 -0.93 0.43 19.09
C ARG A 668 0.35 0.76 19.85
N TYR A 669 0.60 2.05 20.10
CA TYR A 669 1.76 2.55 20.82
C TYR A 669 1.39 3.24 22.14
N GLY A 670 0.09 3.43 22.43
CA GLY A 670 -0.34 4.20 23.59
C GLY A 670 0.21 5.64 23.59
N GLY A 671 0.46 6.21 22.41
CA GLY A 671 1.13 7.50 22.23
C GLY A 671 0.29 8.49 21.44
N LEU A 672 0.58 9.78 21.62
CA LEU A 672 -0.14 10.87 20.96
C LEU A 672 0.69 11.45 19.82
N LEU A 673 0.22 11.29 18.58
CA LEU A 673 0.84 11.91 17.42
C LEU A 673 0.43 13.38 17.33
N ILE A 674 1.41 14.26 17.24
CA ILE A 674 1.25 15.70 17.19
C ILE A 674 1.62 16.24 15.82
N GLN A 675 0.79 17.14 15.30
CA GLN A 675 1.12 18.02 14.20
C GLN A 675 1.62 19.38 14.76
N ASP A 676 2.93 19.57 14.78
CA ASP A 676 3.60 20.80 15.25
C ASP A 676 3.92 21.74 14.07
N GLN A 677 3.34 22.95 14.07
CA GLN A 677 3.48 23.93 12.99
C GLN A 677 4.45 25.06 13.37
N HIS A 678 5.54 25.20 12.62
CA HIS A 678 6.54 26.26 12.83
C HIS A 678 6.22 27.54 12.05
N GLU A 679 6.57 28.74 12.54
CA GLU A 679 6.36 30.01 11.82
C GLU A 679 7.39 30.25 10.69
N LEU A 680 6.95 30.95 9.64
CA LEU A 680 7.84 31.41 8.56
C LEU A 680 8.65 32.62 9.04
N SER A 681 9.98 32.52 9.08
CA SER A 681 10.80 33.67 9.40
C SER A 681 10.72 34.74 8.29
N TRP A 682 10.08 35.88 8.56
CA TRP A 682 9.95 36.98 7.61
C TRP A 682 11.27 37.75 7.46
N GLY A 683 12.26 37.14 6.82
CA GLY A 683 13.66 37.53 6.98
C GLY A 683 14.44 38.02 5.77
N ASN A 684 13.98 37.96 4.51
CA ASN A 684 14.74 38.58 3.40
C ASN A 684 13.93 38.81 2.09
N LYS A 685 13.59 40.06 1.77
CA LYS A 685 12.87 40.43 0.54
C LYS A 685 13.64 40.16 -0.77
N ARG A 686 14.95 39.89 -0.73
CA ARG A 686 15.76 39.56 -1.92
C ARG A 686 15.83 38.07 -2.22
N LEU A 687 15.39 37.22 -1.30
CA LEU A 687 15.29 35.77 -1.45
C LEU A 687 13.83 35.40 -1.19
N HIS A 688 12.94 35.64 -2.16
CA HIS A 688 11.66 34.95 -2.18
C HIS A 688 11.95 33.45 -2.37
N ARG A 689 12.21 32.75 -1.28
CA ARG A 689 12.13 31.29 -1.20
C ARG A 689 10.77 31.01 -0.58
N GLU A 690 9.89 30.33 -1.31
CA GLU A 690 8.68 29.78 -0.71
C GLU A 690 9.15 28.72 0.28
N GLU A 691 9.20 29.01 1.58
CA GLU A 691 9.44 27.94 2.56
C GLU A 691 8.15 27.13 2.63
N THR A 692 8.21 25.89 2.16
CA THR A 692 7.01 25.10 1.94
C THR A 692 6.68 24.14 3.09
N GLU A 693 7.52 24.05 4.12
CA GLU A 693 7.57 22.90 5.04
C GLU A 693 7.65 23.35 6.49
N ARG A 694 6.47 23.47 7.09
CA ARG A 694 6.26 24.02 8.44
C ARG A 694 5.83 22.96 9.45
N ILE A 695 5.58 21.72 9.03
CA ILE A 695 4.82 20.75 9.83
C ILE A 695 5.67 19.59 10.32
N HIS A 696 5.90 19.46 11.61
CA HIS A 696 6.64 18.34 12.18
C HIS A 696 5.66 17.35 12.81
N LEU A 697 5.78 16.07 12.44
CA LEU A 697 5.01 14.99 13.07
C LEU A 697 5.86 14.34 14.16
N ARG A 698 5.33 14.33 15.37
CA ARG A 698 6.05 13.89 16.57
C ARG A 698 5.13 13.05 17.44
N LEU A 699 5.56 11.87 17.84
CA LEU A 699 4.83 11.02 18.77
C LEU A 699 5.27 11.35 20.19
N ILE A 700 4.32 11.66 21.06
CA ILE A 700 4.55 11.81 22.50
C ILE A 700 4.24 10.49 23.18
N ASP A 701 5.20 10.02 23.94
CA ASP A 701 5.04 8.98 24.95
C ASP A 701 4.98 9.65 26.33
N PHE A 702 3.80 9.63 26.95
CA PHE A 702 3.57 10.22 28.27
C PHE A 702 4.08 9.35 29.42
N GLU A 703 4.31 8.06 29.19
CA GLU A 703 4.78 7.14 30.24
C GLU A 703 6.27 7.36 30.50
N THR A 704 7.05 7.50 29.42
CA THR A 704 8.49 7.73 29.48
C THR A 704 8.88 9.21 29.44
N GLU A 705 7.91 10.12 29.27
CA GLU A 705 8.10 11.56 29.07
C GLU A 705 9.02 11.88 27.87
N GLN A 706 8.82 11.15 26.78
CA GLN A 706 9.65 11.24 25.59
C GLN A 706 8.89 11.70 24.36
N ILE A 707 9.61 12.40 23.49
CA ILE A 707 9.15 12.85 22.18
C ILE A 707 9.96 12.11 21.12
N LEU A 708 9.25 11.44 20.22
CA LEU A 708 9.81 10.64 19.13
C LEU A 708 9.42 11.26 17.78
N PRO A 709 10.22 11.09 16.71
CA PRO A 709 9.85 11.58 15.39
C PRO A 709 8.91 10.57 14.71
N TRP A 710 7.94 11.06 13.93
CA TRP A 710 7.11 10.21 13.06
C TRP A 710 7.51 10.40 11.60
N VAL A 711 8.56 9.70 11.18
CA VAL A 711 9.21 9.93 9.86
C VAL A 711 9.80 8.65 9.28
N LYS A 712 10.06 8.67 7.97
CA LYS A 712 10.67 7.56 7.23
C LYS A 712 11.94 7.99 6.52
N ALA A 713 12.85 7.03 6.34
CA ALA A 713 14.04 7.24 5.52
C ALA A 713 13.62 7.45 4.06
N ILE A 714 14.05 8.56 3.45
CA ILE A 714 13.64 8.94 2.09
C ILE A 714 14.87 9.09 1.19
N PRO A 715 14.91 8.42 0.03
CA PRO A 715 15.87 8.70 -1.02
C PRO A 715 15.59 10.04 -1.74
N HIS A 716 16.63 10.84 -2.03
CA HIS A 716 16.56 12.22 -2.53
C HIS A 716 15.74 12.42 -3.82
N ALA A 717 15.65 11.43 -4.71
CA ALA A 717 14.81 11.55 -5.91
C ALA A 717 13.35 11.87 -5.56
N GLU A 718 12.81 11.25 -4.52
CA GLU A 718 11.47 11.54 -3.98
C GLU A 718 11.43 12.87 -3.24
N ALA A 719 12.52 13.20 -2.55
CA ALA A 719 12.58 14.38 -1.72
C ALA A 719 12.73 15.69 -2.53
N PHE A 720 13.29 15.67 -3.74
CA PHE A 720 13.24 16.82 -4.65
C PHE A 720 11.80 17.22 -5.05
N HIS A 721 10.89 16.22 -5.18
CA HIS A 721 9.47 16.47 -5.40
C HIS A 721 8.76 17.05 -4.16
N MET A 722 9.32 16.83 -2.96
CA MET A 722 8.79 17.38 -1.70
C MET A 722 9.31 18.81 -1.45
N TRP A 723 10.63 19.01 -1.56
CA TRP A 723 11.30 20.24 -1.12
C TRP A 723 11.06 21.48 -1.98
N ASN A 724 10.66 21.33 -3.26
CA ASN A 724 10.30 22.42 -4.20
C ASN A 724 11.27 23.64 -4.33
N ALA A 725 12.36 23.74 -3.56
CA ALA A 725 13.36 24.80 -3.56
C ALA A 725 14.64 24.39 -2.77
N LYS A 726 15.72 25.18 -2.91
CA LYS A 726 16.92 25.04 -2.06
C LYS A 726 16.70 25.70 -0.70
N THR A 727 16.77 24.93 0.38
CA THR A 727 16.77 25.39 1.78
C THR A 727 18.17 25.35 2.39
N SER A 728 18.42 26.18 3.41
CA SER A 728 19.61 26.15 4.26
C SER A 728 19.29 25.87 5.73
N ASN A 729 18.01 25.60 6.05
CA ASN A 729 17.49 25.33 7.40
C ASN A 729 16.73 23.98 7.39
N PHE A 730 16.57 23.37 8.57
CA PHE A 730 15.77 22.15 8.76
C PHE A 730 14.39 22.31 8.10
N VAL A 731 14.03 21.41 7.18
CA VAL A 731 12.71 21.42 6.54
C VAL A 731 11.98 20.13 6.79
N SER A 732 10.71 20.28 7.13
CA SER A 732 9.75 19.18 7.28
C SER A 732 9.50 18.45 5.94
N TYR A 733 9.03 17.20 6.01
CA TYR A 733 8.52 16.45 4.85
C TYR A 733 7.08 16.83 4.46
N PHE A 734 6.36 17.51 5.35
CA PHE A 734 4.93 17.74 5.27
C PHE A 734 4.63 19.22 5.02
N HIS A 735 3.82 19.47 3.98
CA HIS A 735 3.17 20.76 3.77
C HIS A 735 1.98 20.92 4.70
N LEU A 736 1.52 22.16 4.90
CA LEU A 736 0.28 22.43 5.63
C LEU A 736 -0.88 21.57 5.10
N GLY A 737 -1.48 20.78 5.99
CA GLY A 737 -2.49 19.79 5.65
C GLY A 737 -3.25 19.31 6.88
N ALA A 738 -3.97 18.21 6.70
CA ALA A 738 -4.64 17.46 7.75
C ALA A 738 -4.16 16.00 7.72
N MET A 739 -4.08 15.38 8.90
CA MET A 739 -3.77 13.96 9.06
C MET A 739 -4.99 13.15 9.48
N ALA A 740 -4.88 11.84 9.30
CA ALA A 740 -5.66 10.82 10.01
C ALA A 740 -4.83 9.53 10.06
N ILE A 741 -5.00 8.72 11.11
CA ILE A 741 -4.29 7.44 11.28
C ILE A 741 -5.24 6.25 11.10
N ALA A 742 -4.89 5.33 10.20
CA ALA A 742 -5.51 4.01 10.13
C ALA A 742 -4.99 3.17 11.30
N GLN A 743 -5.83 2.96 12.32
CA GLN A 743 -5.42 2.38 13.60
C GLN A 743 -4.85 0.95 13.49
N ASP A 744 -5.33 0.13 12.55
CA ASP A 744 -4.94 -1.28 12.44
C ASP A 744 -3.49 -1.46 11.94
N ASP A 745 -3.02 -0.56 11.06
CA ASP A 745 -1.69 -0.62 10.46
C ASP A 745 -0.79 0.60 10.76
N ALA A 746 -1.32 1.59 11.49
CA ALA A 746 -0.72 2.91 11.73
C ALA A 746 -0.31 3.67 10.47
N ALA A 747 -0.98 3.44 9.33
CA ALA A 747 -0.74 4.24 8.15
C ALA A 747 -1.31 5.65 8.33
N LEU A 748 -0.47 6.64 8.04
CA LEU A 748 -0.82 8.04 7.97
C LEU A 748 -1.44 8.35 6.61
N VAL A 749 -2.66 8.90 6.62
CA VAL A 749 -3.25 9.55 5.45
C VAL A 749 -3.10 11.06 5.61
N TRP A 750 -2.48 11.70 4.62
CA TRP A 750 -2.25 13.14 4.63
C TRP A 750 -2.92 13.81 3.43
N VAL A 751 -3.56 14.95 3.68
CA VAL A 751 -4.16 15.79 2.64
C VAL A 751 -3.57 17.19 2.72
N GLU A 752 -2.91 17.63 1.64
CA GLU A 752 -2.35 18.98 1.57
C GLU A 752 -3.44 20.05 1.35
N ARG A 753 -3.32 21.19 2.03
CA ARG A 753 -4.34 22.25 1.98
C ARG A 753 -4.29 23.10 0.72
N GLU A 754 -3.09 23.42 0.23
CA GLU A 754 -2.92 24.36 -0.90
C GLU A 754 -2.59 23.64 -2.22
N ARG A 755 -2.64 22.31 -2.25
CA ARG A 755 -2.41 21.48 -3.43
C ARG A 755 -3.42 20.34 -3.48
N SER A 756 -3.68 19.81 -4.66
CA SER A 756 -4.46 18.58 -4.81
C SER A 756 -3.52 17.39 -4.64
N ARG A 757 -3.08 17.17 -3.40
CA ARG A 757 -2.19 16.05 -3.07
C ARG A 757 -2.70 15.30 -1.86
N VAL A 758 -2.84 14.00 -2.03
CA VAL A 758 -3.21 13.04 -0.99
C VAL A 758 -2.20 11.92 -1.04
N PHE A 759 -1.67 11.52 0.11
CA PHE A 759 -0.77 10.37 0.18
C PHE A 759 -1.04 9.54 1.44
N ARG A 760 -0.81 8.24 1.30
CA ARG A 760 -0.80 7.26 2.39
C ARG A 760 0.63 6.84 2.63
N LEU A 761 1.10 7.00 3.86
CA LEU A 761 2.41 6.53 4.32
C LEU A 761 2.18 5.46 5.37
N ALA A 762 2.82 4.30 5.26
CA ALA A 762 2.80 3.31 6.35
C ALA A 762 3.42 3.84 7.66
N ASP A 763 3.38 3.02 8.70
CA ASP A 763 3.84 3.31 10.06
C ASP A 763 5.17 4.11 10.12
N GLY A 764 5.09 5.28 10.75
CA GLY A 764 6.23 6.19 10.91
C GLY A 764 7.30 5.65 11.86
N LEU A 765 6.93 5.00 12.97
CA LEU A 765 7.91 4.43 13.89
C LEU A 765 8.62 3.20 13.30
N LEU A 766 7.91 2.38 12.51
CA LEU A 766 8.58 1.33 11.73
C LEU A 766 9.60 1.93 10.77
N GLY A 767 9.26 3.06 10.14
CA GLY A 767 10.18 3.90 9.39
C GLY A 767 11.44 4.25 10.17
N VAL A 768 11.27 4.82 11.38
CA VAL A 768 12.37 5.19 12.30
C VAL A 768 13.24 3.98 12.67
N HIS A 769 12.64 2.83 13.00
CA HIS A 769 13.36 1.62 13.37
C HIS A 769 14.23 1.02 12.23
N LYS A 770 13.85 1.31 10.98
CA LYS A 770 14.61 0.92 9.79
C LYS A 770 15.78 1.85 9.47
N TYR A 771 15.86 3.04 10.07
CA TYR A 771 16.99 3.95 9.87
C TYR A 771 18.30 3.36 10.39
N GLY A 772 19.40 3.72 9.73
CA GLY A 772 20.76 3.46 10.20
C GLY A 772 21.72 4.59 9.90
N ASN A 773 21.24 5.83 9.76
CA ASN A 773 22.11 6.96 9.46
C ASN A 773 22.99 7.34 10.64
N LEU A 774 24.17 7.84 10.31
CA LEU A 774 25.11 8.38 11.28
C LEU A 774 25.07 9.90 11.25
N HIS A 775 25.07 10.49 12.44
CA HIS A 775 25.20 11.91 12.62
C HIS A 775 26.66 12.22 12.94
N THR A 776 27.38 12.93 12.05
CA THR A 776 28.80 13.23 12.25
C THR A 776 29.16 14.67 11.89
N ASP A 777 30.25 15.17 12.47
CA ASP A 777 30.83 16.49 12.21
C ASP A 777 31.57 16.58 10.84
N HIS A 778 31.69 15.46 10.11
CA HIS A 778 32.52 15.33 8.90
C HIS A 778 31.60 15.11 7.69
N GLY A 779 31.46 16.15 6.88
CA GLY A 779 30.48 16.26 5.80
C GLY A 779 29.84 17.64 5.84
N ILE A 780 29.80 18.37 4.73
CA ILE A 780 28.95 19.58 4.61
C ILE A 780 27.47 19.15 4.52
N VAL A 781 26.99 18.48 5.57
CA VAL A 781 25.58 18.19 5.75
C VAL A 781 24.91 19.53 6.09
N GLN A 782 24.23 20.13 5.13
CA GLN A 782 23.60 21.44 5.28
C GLN A 782 22.48 21.45 6.35
N LEU A 783 22.09 20.28 6.87
CA LEU A 783 20.98 20.05 7.80
C LEU A 783 21.40 19.04 8.87
N LEU A 784 21.79 19.49 10.06
CA LEU A 784 21.96 18.62 11.23
C LEU A 784 20.58 18.01 11.57
N GLN A 785 20.44 16.70 11.40
CA GLN A 785 19.20 15.96 11.67
C GLN A 785 19.37 15.17 12.98
N PRO A 786 18.45 15.30 13.96
CA PRO A 786 18.50 14.58 15.24
C PRO A 786 18.07 13.11 15.13
N ILE A 787 17.90 12.58 13.92
CA ILE A 787 17.49 11.20 13.67
C ILE A 787 18.73 10.40 13.32
N GLY A 788 19.12 9.46 14.18
CA GLY A 788 20.32 8.65 14.01
C GLY A 788 20.11 7.18 14.36
N THR A 789 21.18 6.38 14.19
CA THR A 789 21.20 4.96 14.58
C THR A 789 20.78 4.75 16.04
N GLN A 790 21.12 5.67 16.95
CA GLN A 790 20.69 5.62 18.36
C GLN A 790 19.17 5.67 18.51
N THR A 791 18.50 6.56 17.77
CA THR A 791 17.03 6.64 17.74
C THR A 791 16.42 5.33 17.24
N SER A 792 16.99 4.74 16.19
CA SER A 792 16.54 3.47 15.62
C SER A 792 16.68 2.30 16.60
N TRP A 793 17.77 2.26 17.37
CA TRP A 793 17.96 1.32 18.47
C TRP A 793 16.94 1.52 19.58
N TYR A 794 16.71 2.76 20.00
CA TYR A 794 15.72 3.08 21.03
C TYR A 794 14.33 2.64 20.59
N VAL A 795 13.87 3.02 19.39
CA VAL A 795 12.55 2.65 18.88
C VAL A 795 12.40 1.14 18.75
N GLY A 796 13.47 0.45 18.32
CA GLY A 796 13.50 -1.00 18.26
C GLY A 796 13.36 -1.65 19.62
N ALA A 797 14.20 -1.26 20.58
CA ALA A 797 14.18 -1.86 21.90
C ALA A 797 12.91 -1.52 22.69
N ASN A 798 12.37 -0.30 22.51
CA ASN A 798 11.33 0.24 23.38
C ASN A 798 9.92 0.23 22.75
N MET A 799 9.78 0.64 21.49
CA MET A 799 8.46 0.76 20.83
C MET A 799 8.05 -0.47 20.03
N ARG A 800 9.01 -1.32 19.64
CA ARG A 800 8.83 -2.57 18.87
C ARG A 800 7.84 -2.49 17.70
N PRO A 801 7.96 -1.49 16.78
CA PRO A 801 7.06 -1.39 15.63
C PRO A 801 7.16 -2.59 14.68
N ASP A 802 8.26 -3.34 14.73
CA ASP A 802 8.50 -4.58 13.99
C ASP A 802 7.50 -5.71 14.30
N ARG A 803 6.87 -5.71 15.49
CA ARG A 803 5.84 -6.70 15.86
C ARG A 803 4.61 -6.67 14.94
N PHE A 804 4.38 -5.54 14.29
CA PHE A 804 3.22 -5.29 13.43
C PHE A 804 3.49 -5.43 11.93
N MET A 805 4.67 -5.90 11.53
CA MET A 805 5.03 -5.98 10.11
C MET A 805 4.07 -6.82 9.26
N ALA A 806 3.33 -7.75 9.87
CA ALA A 806 2.32 -8.57 9.22
C ALA A 806 1.03 -7.82 8.84
N THR A 807 0.68 -6.74 9.56
CA THR A 807 -0.57 -6.00 9.35
C THR A 807 -0.40 -4.73 8.52
N ARG A 808 0.81 -4.44 8.03
CA ARG A 808 1.05 -3.31 7.12
C ARG A 808 0.21 -3.45 5.85
N HIS A 809 -0.42 -2.36 5.40
CA HIS A 809 -1.05 -2.30 4.09
C HIS A 809 -0.11 -2.70 2.96
N GLU A 810 -0.62 -3.57 2.10
CA GLU A 810 0.05 -4.06 0.92
C GLU A 810 -0.95 -4.03 -0.25
N PRO A 811 -0.83 -3.07 -1.18
CA PRO A 811 -1.81 -2.87 -2.25
C PRO A 811 -1.92 -4.07 -3.21
N ILE A 812 -0.82 -4.77 -3.43
CA ILE A 812 -0.74 -6.00 -4.22
C ILE A 812 -0.25 -7.10 -3.28
N PRO A 813 -1.08 -8.08 -2.89
CA PRO A 813 -0.69 -9.10 -1.93
C PRO A 813 0.60 -9.85 -2.32
N ARG A 814 1.61 -9.80 -1.44
CA ARG A 814 2.92 -10.44 -1.65
C ARG A 814 3.20 -11.52 -0.62
N ARG A 815 4.07 -12.47 -0.99
CA ARG A 815 4.65 -13.42 -0.05
C ARG A 815 5.71 -12.72 0.82
N GLY A 816 5.62 -12.85 2.14
CA GLY A 816 6.56 -12.23 3.09
C GLY A 816 5.83 -11.62 4.30
N PRO A 817 6.39 -10.57 4.94
CA PRO A 817 7.68 -9.96 4.63
C PRO A 817 8.87 -10.86 4.96
N TYR A 818 9.83 -10.93 4.03
CA TYR A 818 11.19 -11.34 4.32
C TYR A 818 11.97 -10.17 4.90
N VAL A 819 12.93 -10.46 5.77
CA VAL A 819 13.67 -9.43 6.49
C VAL A 819 15.13 -9.42 6.04
N ALA A 820 15.63 -8.25 5.67
CA ALA A 820 17.05 -8.00 5.46
C ALA A 820 17.60 -7.11 6.58
N LEU A 821 18.84 -7.38 7.01
CA LEU A 821 19.61 -6.48 7.87
C LEU A 821 20.86 -6.04 7.10
N LEU A 822 21.09 -4.74 7.00
CA LEU A 822 22.35 -4.17 6.51
C LEU A 822 23.17 -3.67 7.69
N VAL A 823 24.33 -4.28 7.90
CA VAL A 823 25.35 -3.83 8.85
C VAL A 823 26.43 -3.09 8.07
N GLY A 824 26.53 -1.79 8.32
CA GLY A 824 27.41 -0.89 7.57
C GLY A 824 28.22 0.06 8.44
N SER A 825 28.98 0.90 7.76
CA SER A 825 29.78 1.98 8.33
C SER A 825 29.34 3.35 7.78
N SER A 826 30.08 4.41 8.10
CA SER A 826 29.84 5.74 7.55
C SER A 826 29.85 5.80 6.01
N LEU A 827 30.55 4.89 5.33
CA LEU A 827 30.56 4.80 3.86
C LEU A 827 29.20 4.38 3.27
N SER A 828 28.42 3.58 4.00
CA SER A 828 27.10 3.10 3.57
C SER A 828 25.94 3.98 4.09
N THR A 829 26.22 5.01 4.88
CA THR A 829 25.18 5.72 5.66
C THR A 829 25.20 7.22 5.51
N ILE A 830 26.38 7.81 5.25
CA ILE A 830 26.53 9.25 5.14
C ILE A 830 26.61 9.63 3.68
N SER A 831 25.87 10.68 3.34
CA SER A 831 26.08 11.40 2.09
C SER A 831 26.58 12.81 2.36
N ASP A 832 27.56 13.27 1.58
CA ASP A 832 28.19 14.61 1.69
C ASP A 832 27.22 15.79 1.57
N ARG A 833 25.95 15.55 1.22
CA ARG A 833 24.97 16.59 0.96
C ARG A 833 23.73 16.52 1.85
N LEU A 834 23.31 15.33 2.27
CA LEU A 834 21.98 15.09 2.84
C LEU A 834 22.07 14.07 3.97
N GLY A 835 21.78 14.50 5.20
CA GLY A 835 21.92 13.68 6.40
C GLY A 835 20.98 12.47 6.47
N ASN A 836 19.86 12.48 5.72
CA ASN A 836 18.84 11.43 5.76
C ASN A 836 18.88 10.46 4.56
N TYR A 837 19.91 10.53 3.73
CA TYR A 837 20.00 9.73 2.52
C TYR A 837 20.91 8.50 2.73
N SER A 838 20.33 7.30 2.76
CA SER A 838 21.03 6.05 3.15
C SER A 838 21.09 5.00 2.04
N LEU A 839 22.19 4.23 2.00
CA LEU A 839 22.31 3.07 1.11
C LEU A 839 21.27 2.00 1.45
N GLY A 840 20.99 1.75 2.73
CA GLY A 840 20.05 0.71 3.16
C GLY A 840 18.65 0.94 2.60
N ARG A 841 18.10 2.15 2.72
CA ARG A 841 16.76 2.45 2.16
C ARG A 841 16.75 2.39 0.65
N ARG A 842 17.79 2.90 -0.03
CA ARG A 842 17.84 2.80 -1.49
C ARG A 842 17.96 1.35 -1.95
N LEU A 843 18.79 0.54 -1.28
CA LEU A 843 18.94 -0.88 -1.57
C LEU A 843 17.64 -1.65 -1.34
N GLU A 844 16.89 -1.31 -0.29
CA GLU A 844 15.57 -1.86 -0.05
C GLU A 844 14.63 -1.65 -1.24
N LEU A 845 14.52 -0.41 -1.74
CA LEU A 845 13.66 -0.10 -2.88
C LEU A 845 14.09 -0.84 -4.16
N GLU A 846 15.40 -0.93 -4.41
CA GLU A 846 15.94 -1.65 -5.57
C GLU A 846 15.68 -3.17 -5.49
N LEU A 847 15.84 -3.76 -4.30
CA LEU A 847 15.56 -5.18 -4.07
C LEU A 847 14.07 -5.47 -4.06
N GLN A 848 13.24 -4.61 -3.46
CA GLN A 848 11.79 -4.72 -3.48
C GLN A 848 11.27 -4.62 -4.92
N ALA A 849 11.83 -3.75 -5.76
CA ALA A 849 11.50 -3.72 -7.17
C ALA A 849 11.85 -5.04 -7.88
N GLU A 850 13.06 -5.58 -7.70
CA GLU A 850 13.44 -6.86 -8.33
C GLU A 850 12.57 -8.03 -7.84
N LEU A 851 12.45 -8.21 -6.53
CA LEU A 851 11.72 -9.32 -5.90
C LEU A 851 10.21 -9.19 -6.05
N GLY A 852 9.70 -7.97 -6.02
CA GLY A 852 8.29 -7.67 -6.14
C GLY A 852 7.77 -7.95 -7.53
N TYR A 853 8.39 -7.33 -8.55
CA TYR A 853 7.97 -7.51 -9.93
C TYR A 853 8.17 -8.95 -10.42
N ARG A 854 9.26 -9.62 -10.04
CA ARG A 854 9.68 -10.88 -10.70
C ARG A 854 9.37 -12.14 -9.91
N ASP A 855 9.13 -12.00 -8.61
CA ASP A 855 8.97 -13.14 -7.70
C ASP A 855 7.76 -13.00 -6.77
N ASN A 856 7.01 -11.88 -6.85
CA ASN A 856 5.86 -11.58 -5.99
C ASN A 856 6.19 -11.63 -4.48
N ILE A 857 7.40 -11.17 -4.13
CA ILE A 857 7.95 -11.20 -2.76
C ILE A 857 7.97 -9.79 -2.17
N ARG A 858 7.68 -9.69 -0.87
CA ARG A 858 7.89 -8.50 -0.05
C ARG A 858 9.17 -8.65 0.76
N LEU A 859 10.01 -7.62 0.73
CA LEU A 859 11.22 -7.47 1.51
C LEU A 859 11.15 -6.20 2.35
N ASP A 860 11.52 -6.30 3.62
CA ASP A 860 11.74 -5.17 4.52
C ASP A 860 13.21 -5.18 4.98
N LEU A 861 13.90 -4.05 4.85
CA LEU A 861 15.33 -3.91 5.20
C LEU A 861 15.54 -2.97 6.39
N PHE A 862 16.24 -3.47 7.41
CA PHE A 862 16.74 -2.71 8.55
C PHE A 862 18.21 -2.35 8.34
N GLN A 863 18.63 -1.18 8.82
CA GLN A 863 20.03 -0.77 8.76
C GLN A 863 20.60 -0.52 10.15
N ARG A 864 21.82 -1.01 10.41
CA ARG A 864 22.61 -0.70 11.61
C ARG A 864 23.99 -0.27 11.19
N SER A 865 24.51 0.80 11.80
CA SER A 865 25.78 1.34 11.38
C SER A 865 26.56 2.05 12.46
N ALA A 866 27.88 2.08 12.28
CA ALA A 866 28.82 2.75 13.17
C ALA A 866 29.96 3.41 12.40
N SER A 867 30.58 4.44 12.97
CA SER A 867 31.67 5.16 12.30
C SER A 867 32.94 4.32 12.27
N SER A 868 33.53 4.13 11.08
CA SER A 868 34.79 3.39 10.88
C SER A 868 34.87 2.03 11.62
N SER A 869 33.74 1.31 11.68
CA SER A 869 33.58 0.14 12.55
C SER A 869 34.58 -0.98 12.26
N ALA A 870 35.19 -1.53 13.32
CA ALA A 870 35.96 -2.76 13.23
C ALA A 870 35.04 -3.96 12.94
N PHE A 871 35.59 -5.05 12.41
CA PHE A 871 34.82 -6.24 12.04
C PHE A 871 34.12 -6.88 13.24
N TYR A 872 34.82 -7.06 14.36
CA TYR A 872 34.25 -7.65 15.58
C TYR A 872 33.06 -6.82 16.12
N TYR A 873 33.18 -5.49 16.09
CA TYR A 873 32.12 -4.57 16.51
C TYR A 873 30.91 -4.67 15.57
N SER A 874 31.16 -4.75 14.27
CA SER A 874 30.11 -4.90 13.27
C SER A 874 29.38 -6.24 13.42
N ALA A 875 30.10 -7.33 13.71
CA ALA A 875 29.50 -8.62 14.04
C ALA A 875 28.67 -8.55 15.34
N GLY A 876 29.15 -7.77 16.32
CA GLY A 876 28.41 -7.46 17.55
C GLY A 876 27.09 -6.72 17.29
N MET A 877 27.01 -5.81 16.31
CA MET A 877 25.75 -5.13 15.98
C MET A 877 24.66 -6.09 15.50
N PHE A 878 25.02 -7.17 14.77
CA PHE A 878 24.05 -8.20 14.38
C PHE A 878 23.54 -8.97 15.61
N GLU A 879 24.45 -9.34 16.51
CA GLU A 879 24.08 -10.00 17.77
C GLU A 879 23.18 -9.10 18.63
N GLN A 880 23.52 -7.82 18.79
CA GLN A 880 22.70 -6.83 19.51
C GLN A 880 21.32 -6.65 18.89
N PHE A 881 21.21 -6.65 17.55
CA PHE A 881 19.93 -6.58 16.87
C PHE A 881 19.03 -7.77 17.23
N LEU A 882 19.59 -8.97 17.30
CA LEU A 882 18.85 -10.17 17.71
C LEU A 882 18.54 -10.18 19.22
N ASP A 883 19.50 -9.76 20.06
CA ASP A 883 19.37 -9.72 21.53
C ASP A 883 18.37 -8.65 21.99
N ALA A 884 18.15 -7.60 21.20
CA ALA A 884 17.08 -6.61 21.38
C ALA A 884 15.72 -7.10 20.84
N ASN A 885 15.58 -8.38 20.53
CA ASN A 885 14.40 -9.00 19.90
C ASN A 885 14.04 -8.38 18.54
N GLY A 886 15.02 -7.88 17.79
CA GLY A 886 14.79 -7.46 16.40
C GLY A 886 14.39 -8.67 15.53
N PRO A 887 13.60 -8.44 14.46
CA PRO A 887 13.05 -9.52 13.65
C PRO A 887 14.19 -10.32 12.98
N PRO A 888 14.27 -11.65 13.18
CA PRO A 888 15.34 -12.46 12.59
C PRO A 888 15.47 -12.24 11.07
N PRO A 889 16.65 -11.82 10.57
CA PRO A 889 16.83 -11.55 9.15
C PRO A 889 17.00 -12.84 8.34
N ASP A 890 16.31 -12.90 7.20
CA ASP A 890 16.55 -13.87 6.14
C ASP A 890 17.88 -13.59 5.43
N ILE A 891 18.24 -12.30 5.29
CA ILE A 891 19.41 -11.83 4.55
C ILE A 891 20.20 -10.86 5.42
N LEU A 892 21.51 -11.06 5.54
CA LEU A 892 22.43 -10.14 6.22
C LEU A 892 23.42 -9.58 5.21
N PHE A 893 23.27 -8.29 4.88
CA PHE A 893 24.29 -7.53 4.16
C PHE A 893 25.33 -7.01 5.15
N PHE A 894 26.61 -7.18 4.82
CA PHE A 894 27.70 -6.80 5.70
C PHE A 894 28.79 -6.06 4.93
N GLU A 895 29.05 -4.81 5.30
CA GLU A 895 30.06 -3.98 4.63
C GLU A 895 31.48 -4.45 4.96
N LEU A 896 32.30 -4.60 3.92
CA LEU A 896 33.75 -4.67 4.05
C LEU A 896 34.36 -3.33 3.62
N HIS A 897 35.24 -2.77 4.45
CA HIS A 897 35.96 -1.53 4.18
C HIS A 897 37.42 -1.61 4.61
N ASP A 898 38.25 -0.70 4.10
CA ASP A 898 39.70 -0.63 4.40
C ASP A 898 40.13 0.77 4.86
N PHE A 899 39.34 1.38 5.76
CA PHE A 899 39.64 2.73 6.22
C PHE A 899 40.85 2.74 7.17
N GLY A 900 42.03 3.12 6.65
CA GLY A 900 43.26 3.33 7.44
C GLY A 900 43.70 2.13 8.29
N GLY A 901 43.38 0.90 7.89
CA GLY A 901 43.66 -0.33 8.65
C GLY A 901 42.77 -0.53 9.89
N ARG A 902 41.70 0.27 10.06
CA ARG A 902 40.82 0.20 11.25
C ARG A 902 39.90 -1.00 11.27
N PHE A 903 39.56 -1.56 10.11
CA PHE A 903 38.61 -2.67 10.00
C PHE A 903 39.02 -3.91 10.84
N PHE A 904 40.32 -4.13 11.03
CA PHE A 904 40.84 -5.25 11.84
C PHE A 904 41.41 -4.84 13.20
N ARG A 905 41.13 -3.63 13.70
CA ARG A 905 41.46 -3.29 15.09
C ARG A 905 40.71 -4.22 16.04
N GLY A 906 41.39 -4.70 17.07
CA GLY A 906 40.86 -5.73 17.97
C GLY A 906 40.92 -7.16 17.40
N THR A 907 41.35 -7.35 16.15
CA THR A 907 41.59 -8.68 15.54
C THR A 907 42.92 -8.67 14.81
N GLU A 908 44.00 -8.59 15.58
CA GLU A 908 45.36 -8.41 15.05
C GLU A 908 45.87 -9.68 14.35
N THR A 909 45.50 -10.85 14.87
CA THR A 909 45.93 -12.13 14.32
C THR A 909 44.97 -12.69 13.28
N HIS A 910 45.50 -13.49 12.36
CA HIS A 910 44.69 -14.22 11.38
C HIS A 910 43.69 -15.17 12.06
N ALA A 911 44.07 -15.78 13.19
CA ALA A 911 43.23 -16.69 13.95
C ALA A 911 42.03 -15.97 14.60
N GLU A 912 42.23 -14.77 15.16
CA GLU A 912 41.13 -13.94 15.69
C GLU A 912 40.12 -13.58 14.59
N ARG A 913 40.61 -13.16 13.42
CA ARG A 913 39.72 -12.85 12.27
C ARG A 913 38.88 -14.05 11.83
N VAL A 914 39.46 -15.24 11.80
CA VAL A 914 38.74 -16.49 11.48
C VAL A 914 37.76 -16.87 12.59
N ALA A 915 38.10 -16.62 13.86
CA ALA A 915 37.20 -16.86 14.98
C ALA A 915 35.95 -15.99 14.92
N GLU A 916 36.09 -14.72 14.56
CA GLU A 916 34.96 -13.80 14.35
C GLU A 916 34.08 -14.21 13.16
N LEU A 917 34.67 -14.68 12.05
CA LEU A 917 33.90 -15.28 10.95
C LEU A 917 33.10 -16.50 11.42
N GLY A 918 33.69 -17.34 12.29
CA GLY A 918 33.00 -18.47 12.90
C GLY A 918 31.89 -18.05 13.86
N LYS A 919 32.03 -16.91 14.56
CA LYS A 919 30.95 -16.32 15.38
C LYS A 919 29.78 -15.93 14.49
N LEU A 920 30.05 -15.20 13.40
CA LEU A 920 29.04 -14.77 12.45
C LEU A 920 28.32 -15.97 11.80
N GLU A 921 29.06 -17.02 11.43
CA GLU A 921 28.49 -18.26 10.90
C GLU A 921 27.48 -18.89 11.87
N ARG A 922 27.83 -18.99 13.16
CA ARG A 922 26.93 -19.55 14.19
C ARG A 922 25.67 -18.70 14.37
N LEU A 923 25.80 -17.37 14.39
CA LEU A 923 24.67 -16.47 14.50
C LEU A 923 23.73 -16.61 13.29
N ALA A 924 24.27 -16.63 12.08
CA ALA A 924 23.49 -16.79 10.86
C ALA A 924 22.81 -18.18 10.79
N ALA A 925 23.51 -19.24 11.22
CA ALA A 925 22.97 -20.60 11.22
C ALA A 925 21.74 -20.77 12.13
N ARG A 926 21.60 -19.94 13.18
CA ARG A 926 20.46 -20.00 14.13
C ARG A 926 19.11 -19.86 13.43
N TYR A 927 19.03 -18.97 12.44
CA TYR A 927 17.80 -18.68 11.68
C TYR A 927 17.92 -19.07 10.20
N GLY A 928 19.05 -19.69 9.83
CA GLY A 928 19.37 -19.98 8.44
C GLY A 928 19.37 -18.69 7.61
N THR A 929 20.14 -17.68 8.03
CA THR A 929 20.31 -16.38 7.36
C THR A 929 21.35 -16.47 6.24
N LEU A 930 21.05 -15.88 5.08
CA LEU A 930 22.03 -15.70 3.99
C LEU A 930 22.92 -14.50 4.29
N VAL A 931 24.21 -14.74 4.53
CA VAL A 931 25.19 -13.66 4.75
C VAL A 931 25.87 -13.28 3.45
N ILE A 932 25.75 -12.01 3.08
CA ILE A 932 26.33 -11.38 1.90
C ILE A 932 27.28 -10.27 2.34
N PHE A 933 28.58 -10.53 2.19
CA PHE A 933 29.58 -9.47 2.29
C PHE A 933 29.59 -8.63 1.02
N TYR A 934 29.77 -7.32 1.14
CA TYR A 934 30.03 -6.46 -0.01
C TYR A 934 31.28 -5.59 0.23
N ASP A 935 32.20 -5.61 -0.74
CA ASP A 935 33.46 -4.89 -0.67
C ASP A 935 33.37 -3.48 -1.24
N ASN A 936 33.33 -2.51 -0.32
CA ASN A 936 33.34 -1.08 -0.60
C ASN A 936 34.75 -0.45 -0.48
N SER A 937 35.80 -1.24 -0.24
CA SER A 937 37.15 -0.74 0.03
C SER A 937 37.73 0.12 -1.10
N ALA A 938 37.29 -0.08 -2.34
CA ALA A 938 37.78 0.67 -3.49
C ALA A 938 37.00 1.99 -3.74
N ILE A 939 35.82 2.17 -3.16
CA ILE A 939 34.96 3.37 -3.35
C ILE A 939 35.49 4.57 -2.55
N GLU A 940 36.35 4.35 -1.55
CA GLU A 940 37.00 5.41 -0.78
C GLU A 940 38.00 6.21 -1.65
N ALA A 941 37.74 7.51 -1.87
CA ALA A 941 38.58 8.40 -2.68
C ALA A 941 39.12 9.60 -1.87
N ASN A 942 40.14 9.39 -1.01
CA ASN A 942 40.76 10.51 -0.29
C ASN A 942 41.75 11.29 -1.17
N GLY A 943 41.30 12.31 -1.89
CA GLY A 943 42.22 13.19 -2.64
C GLY A 943 43.11 12.47 -3.66
N HIS A 944 42.65 11.34 -4.19
CA HIS A 944 43.35 10.50 -5.16
C HIS A 944 42.57 10.44 -6.48
N ASP A 945 43.28 10.44 -7.61
CA ASP A 945 42.73 10.31 -8.96
C ASP A 945 42.41 8.83 -9.33
N GLY A 946 41.73 8.06 -8.46
CA GLY A 946 41.29 6.68 -8.76
C GLY A 946 40.99 5.77 -7.56
N LEU A 947 40.51 4.53 -7.83
CA LEU A 947 40.18 3.52 -6.82
C LEU A 947 41.40 3.12 -5.97
N ARG A 948 41.15 2.93 -4.68
CA ARG A 948 42.14 2.40 -3.74
C ARG A 948 42.36 0.89 -3.95
N ARG A 949 43.60 0.44 -3.78
CA ARG A 949 43.91 -0.99 -3.72
C ARG A 949 43.44 -1.57 -2.38
N THR A 950 42.63 -2.62 -2.42
CA THR A 950 42.26 -3.41 -1.23
C THR A 950 43.50 -3.95 -0.50
N HIS A 951 43.59 -3.68 0.81
CA HIS A 951 44.70 -4.13 1.66
C HIS A 951 44.90 -5.65 1.59
N ARG A 952 46.12 -6.11 1.85
CA ARG A 952 46.44 -7.55 1.77
C ARG A 952 45.61 -8.37 2.78
N GLU A 953 45.49 -7.87 4.00
CA GLU A 953 44.78 -8.49 5.11
C GLU A 953 43.29 -8.65 4.79
N LEU A 954 42.68 -7.65 4.13
CA LEU A 954 41.29 -7.73 3.71
C LEU A 954 41.11 -8.74 2.56
N ARG A 955 42.06 -8.84 1.63
CA ARG A 955 42.06 -9.89 0.60
C ARG A 955 42.22 -11.30 1.19
N GLU A 956 43.06 -11.46 2.20
CA GLU A 956 43.20 -12.71 2.95
C GLU A 956 41.87 -13.06 3.67
N PHE A 957 41.25 -12.08 4.33
CA PHE A 957 39.95 -12.23 4.98
C PHE A 957 38.83 -12.62 3.99
N ILE A 958 38.72 -11.95 2.84
CA ILE A 958 37.76 -12.28 1.78
C ILE A 958 37.96 -13.73 1.30
N ALA A 959 39.22 -14.16 1.15
CA ALA A 959 39.53 -15.52 0.75
C ALA A 959 39.07 -16.54 1.80
N ASP A 960 39.19 -16.22 3.08
CA ASP A 960 38.73 -17.10 4.17
C ASP A 960 37.20 -17.10 4.31
N ALA A 961 36.55 -15.95 4.18
CA ALA A 961 35.09 -15.86 4.14
C ALA A 961 34.51 -16.74 3.02
N ARG A 962 35.10 -16.67 1.81
CA ARG A 962 34.72 -17.54 0.68
C ARG A 962 34.94 -19.02 0.97
N LYS A 963 36.02 -19.39 1.67
CA LYS A 963 36.28 -20.80 2.06
C LYS A 963 35.24 -21.32 3.07
N LEU A 964 34.75 -20.44 3.94
CA LEU A 964 33.66 -20.74 4.90
C LEU A 964 32.27 -20.72 4.25
N GLY A 965 32.18 -20.47 2.93
CA GLY A 965 30.93 -20.51 2.19
C GLY A 965 30.13 -19.20 2.19
N PHE A 966 30.69 -18.10 2.72
CA PHE A 966 30.06 -16.79 2.63
C PHE A 966 30.06 -16.25 1.20
N VAL A 967 28.98 -15.55 0.84
CA VAL A 967 28.91 -14.78 -0.39
C VAL A 967 29.72 -13.50 -0.20
N VAL A 968 30.60 -13.18 -1.15
CA VAL A 968 31.32 -11.90 -1.17
C VAL A 968 31.16 -11.24 -2.53
N LEU A 969 30.47 -10.11 -2.55
CA LEU A 969 30.24 -9.25 -3.71
C LEU A 969 31.32 -8.15 -3.77
N GLU A 970 31.86 -7.91 -4.95
CA GLU A 970 32.87 -6.86 -5.19
C GLU A 970 32.27 -5.80 -6.16
N PRO A 971 31.34 -4.93 -5.71
CA PRO A 971 30.62 -3.99 -6.59
C PRO A 971 31.54 -2.93 -7.21
N SER A 972 32.68 -2.66 -6.59
CA SER A 972 33.62 -1.60 -6.95
C SER A 972 34.07 -1.64 -8.41
N ASP A 973 34.29 -2.83 -9.00
CA ASP A 973 34.71 -2.97 -10.40
C ASP A 973 33.62 -2.51 -11.39
N ARG A 974 32.34 -2.83 -11.08
CA ARG A 974 31.20 -2.38 -11.89
C ARG A 974 30.98 -0.88 -11.73
N LEU A 975 31.08 -0.40 -10.50
CA LEU A 975 30.92 1.01 -10.18
C LEU A 975 31.94 1.88 -10.89
N LEU A 976 33.21 1.45 -11.03
CA LEU A 976 34.21 2.23 -11.77
C LEU A 976 33.75 2.57 -13.19
N ARG A 977 33.16 1.61 -13.91
CA ARG A 977 32.70 1.82 -15.28
C ARG A 977 31.63 2.90 -15.36
N GLU A 978 30.65 2.84 -14.45
CA GLU A 978 29.52 3.76 -14.40
C GLU A 978 29.95 5.13 -13.84
N LEU A 979 30.75 5.15 -12.78
CA LEU A 979 31.24 6.39 -12.17
C LEU A 979 32.10 7.18 -13.16
N MET A 980 32.89 6.53 -14.02
CA MET A 980 33.73 7.23 -15.02
C MET A 980 32.95 8.11 -16.00
N THR A 981 31.64 7.89 -16.21
CA THR A 981 30.85 8.76 -17.12
C THR A 981 30.49 10.09 -16.48
N GLU A 982 30.25 10.09 -15.17
CA GLU A 982 29.86 11.28 -14.40
C GLU A 982 31.07 11.93 -13.69
N SER A 983 32.03 11.11 -13.26
CA SER A 983 33.24 11.51 -12.56
C SER A 983 34.44 10.60 -12.89
N PRO A 984 35.45 11.10 -13.64
CA PRO A 984 36.60 10.29 -14.02
C PRO A 984 37.55 9.92 -12.86
N TRP A 985 37.23 10.33 -11.62
CA TRP A 985 38.11 10.18 -10.44
C TRP A 985 37.54 9.27 -9.32
N GLY A 986 36.38 8.63 -9.52
CA GLY A 986 35.75 7.73 -8.54
C GLY A 986 34.51 8.33 -7.87
N ASN A 987 34.29 8.03 -6.58
CA ASN A 987 33.20 8.60 -5.79
C ASN A 987 33.57 10.03 -5.38
N GLN A 988 33.28 11.01 -6.24
CA GLN A 988 33.64 12.39 -5.98
C GLN A 988 32.89 12.94 -4.78
N THR A 989 33.64 13.32 -3.76
CA THR A 989 33.09 14.04 -2.63
C THR A 989 32.71 15.45 -3.04
N TRP A 990 31.65 16.00 -2.44
CA TRP A 990 31.16 17.32 -2.82
C TRP A 990 32.17 18.43 -2.46
N THR A 991 33.01 18.20 -1.45
CA THR A 991 34.13 19.09 -1.11
C THR A 991 35.46 18.37 -0.86
N GLY A 992 36.55 19.13 -0.76
CA GLY A 992 37.91 18.58 -0.65
C GLY A 992 38.20 17.99 0.73
N GLY A 993 38.61 16.72 0.76
CA GLY A 993 39.04 16.01 1.98
C GLY A 993 37.98 15.10 2.61
N GLU A 994 36.84 14.91 1.97
CA GLU A 994 35.79 13.98 2.39
C GLU A 994 35.95 12.63 1.66
N HIS A 995 35.33 11.55 2.18
CA HIS A 995 35.45 10.18 1.62
C HIS A 995 34.08 9.51 1.39
N HIS A 996 32.97 10.21 1.67
CA HIS A 996 31.61 9.67 1.59
C HIS A 996 30.99 9.93 0.22
N GLY A 997 29.98 9.14 -0.13
CA GLY A 997 29.35 9.25 -1.45
C GLY A 997 28.41 10.42 -1.59
N ALA A 998 28.46 11.08 -2.76
CA ALA A 998 27.35 11.90 -3.18
C ALA A 998 26.06 11.05 -3.33
N PRO A 999 24.85 11.62 -3.22
CA PRO A 999 23.61 10.83 -3.25
C PRO A 999 23.48 9.93 -4.49
N TRP A 1000 23.84 10.45 -5.67
CA TRP A 1000 23.79 9.68 -6.92
C TRP A 1000 24.76 8.49 -6.95
N ALA A 1001 25.89 8.55 -6.22
CA ALA A 1001 26.84 7.43 -6.14
C ALA A 1001 26.32 6.31 -5.24
N ILE A 1002 25.59 6.67 -4.18
CA ILE A 1002 24.85 5.72 -3.34
C ILE A 1002 23.71 5.07 -4.14
N ASP A 1003 22.97 5.82 -4.99
CA ASP A 1003 21.98 5.24 -5.92
C ASP A 1003 22.61 4.18 -6.83
N LEU A 1004 23.75 4.48 -7.45
CA LEU A 1004 24.47 3.55 -8.30
C LEU A 1004 24.97 2.32 -7.53
N THR A 1005 25.45 2.53 -6.30
CA THR A 1005 25.90 1.44 -5.41
C THR A 1005 24.74 0.51 -5.05
N ALA A 1006 23.58 1.05 -4.67
CA ALA A 1006 22.38 0.26 -4.40
C ALA A 1006 21.94 -0.56 -5.61
N ARG A 1007 21.91 0.04 -6.81
CA ARG A 1007 21.58 -0.67 -8.06
C ARG A 1007 22.56 -1.79 -8.37
N ALA A 1008 23.86 -1.54 -8.21
CA ALA A 1008 24.89 -2.54 -8.45
C ALA A 1008 24.76 -3.71 -7.46
N LEU A 1009 24.57 -3.41 -6.16
CA LEU A 1009 24.37 -4.41 -5.12
C LEU A 1009 23.09 -5.22 -5.33
N ALA A 1010 21.96 -4.57 -5.64
CA ALA A 1010 20.70 -5.24 -5.93
C ALA A 1010 20.84 -6.17 -7.14
N SER A 1011 21.41 -5.69 -8.24
CA SER A 1011 21.66 -6.50 -9.44
C SER A 1011 22.54 -7.74 -9.18
N MET A 1012 23.56 -7.61 -8.32
CA MET A 1012 24.49 -8.70 -7.98
C MET A 1012 23.90 -9.68 -6.97
N SER A 1013 23.13 -9.20 -5.99
CA SER A 1013 22.60 -10.00 -4.90
C SER A 1013 21.25 -10.66 -5.24
N TYR A 1014 20.42 -10.03 -6.09
CA TYR A 1014 19.09 -10.53 -6.44
C TYR A 1014 19.08 -12.00 -6.88
N PRO A 1015 19.93 -12.48 -7.81
CA PRO A 1015 19.89 -13.88 -8.24
C PRO A 1015 20.17 -14.87 -7.10
N LEU A 1016 21.04 -14.49 -6.16
CA LEU A 1016 21.38 -15.29 -4.98
C LEU A 1016 20.22 -15.31 -3.99
N ILE A 1017 19.63 -14.12 -3.74
CA ILE A 1017 18.49 -13.96 -2.84
C ILE A 1017 17.27 -14.71 -3.36
N ARG A 1018 16.94 -14.58 -4.65
CA ARG A 1018 15.82 -15.30 -5.27
C ARG A 1018 15.95 -16.80 -5.09
N GLU A 1019 17.12 -17.35 -5.43
CA GLU A 1019 17.38 -18.78 -5.28
C GLU A 1019 17.24 -19.21 -3.81
N PHE A 1020 17.82 -18.41 -2.91
CA PHE A 1020 17.78 -18.69 -1.49
C PHE A 1020 16.36 -18.69 -0.94
N LEU A 1021 15.54 -17.67 -1.24
CA LEU A 1021 14.18 -17.52 -0.72
C LEU A 1021 13.14 -18.46 -1.36
N ARG A 1022 13.52 -19.23 -2.39
CA ARG A 1022 12.60 -20.15 -3.08
C ARG A 1022 12.11 -21.23 -2.12
N GLY A 1023 10.78 -21.28 -1.91
CA GLY A 1023 10.14 -22.28 -1.06
C GLY A 1023 10.43 -22.16 0.45
N ARG A 1024 11.12 -21.10 0.89
CA ARG A 1024 11.38 -20.84 2.32
C ARG A 1024 10.26 -20.02 2.95
N GLU A 1025 9.96 -20.28 4.21
CA GLU A 1025 9.19 -19.37 5.05
C GLU A 1025 10.11 -18.25 5.58
N PRO A 1026 9.61 -17.01 5.77
CA PRO A 1026 10.40 -15.93 6.36
C PRO A 1026 10.95 -16.30 7.74
N ALA A 1027 12.24 -16.02 7.97
CA ALA A 1027 12.95 -16.31 9.21
C ALA A 1027 12.25 -15.69 10.44
N ARG A 1028 11.65 -14.50 10.28
CA ARG A 1028 10.87 -13.84 11.34
C ARG A 1028 9.69 -14.67 11.89
N LEU A 1029 9.17 -15.63 11.13
CA LEU A 1029 8.08 -16.50 11.61
C LEU A 1029 8.57 -17.60 12.55
N SER A 1030 9.88 -17.80 12.66
CA SER A 1030 10.49 -18.69 13.68
C SER A 1030 10.54 -18.04 15.07
N GLU A 1031 10.20 -16.75 15.17
CA GLU A 1031 10.03 -16.05 16.44
C GLU A 1031 8.81 -16.62 17.20
N ARG A 1032 8.83 -16.45 18.53
CA ARG A 1032 7.67 -16.72 19.38
C ARG A 1032 6.49 -15.84 18.94
N ASP A 1033 5.26 -16.25 19.24
CA ASP A 1033 4.08 -15.44 18.94
C ASP A 1033 4.23 -14.01 19.51
N PRO A 1034 4.19 -12.95 18.69
CA PRO A 1034 4.32 -11.57 19.16
C PRO A 1034 3.32 -11.18 20.26
N THR A 1035 2.18 -11.86 20.37
CA THR A 1035 1.20 -11.61 21.45
C THR A 1035 1.62 -12.20 22.80
N SER A 1036 2.59 -13.13 22.81
CA SER A 1036 3.07 -13.78 24.04
C SER A 1036 4.00 -12.90 24.88
N PHE A 1037 4.48 -11.76 24.35
CA PHE A 1037 5.25 -10.78 25.11
C PHE A 1037 4.40 -10.03 26.14
N ASP A 1038 3.08 -9.94 25.91
CA ASP A 1038 2.12 -9.28 26.81
C ASP A 1038 1.49 -10.26 27.83
N GLU A 1039 1.77 -11.57 27.73
CA GLU A 1039 1.25 -12.61 28.63
C GLU A 1039 2.24 -12.91 29.77
N GLY A 1040 2.12 -12.21 30.91
CA GLY A 1040 2.89 -12.54 32.12
C GLY A 1040 2.16 -12.21 33.42
N ASP A 1041 2.45 -12.95 34.50
CA ASP A 1041 1.93 -12.68 35.84
C ASP A 1041 2.65 -11.47 36.45
N ASP A 1042 1.90 -10.37 36.61
CA ASP A 1042 2.42 -9.11 37.13
C ASP A 1042 2.93 -9.19 38.57
N SER A 1043 2.57 -10.23 39.32
CA SER A 1043 3.01 -10.40 40.70
C SER A 1043 4.49 -10.80 40.86
N GLU A 1044 5.14 -11.26 39.78
CA GLU A 1044 6.54 -11.70 39.78
C GLU A 1044 7.54 -10.59 39.37
N ARG A 1045 7.05 -9.40 38.99
CA ARG A 1045 7.86 -8.27 38.54
C ARG A 1045 8.89 -7.82 39.60
N LEU A 1046 10.10 -7.52 39.15
CA LEU A 1046 11.20 -7.03 40.00
C LEU A 1046 11.01 -5.59 40.45
N SER A 1047 10.33 -4.74 39.67
CA SER A 1047 10.01 -3.36 40.03
C SER A 1047 9.24 -3.29 41.37
N LEU A 1048 8.36 -4.25 41.63
CA LEU A 1048 7.63 -4.39 42.90
C LEU A 1048 8.55 -4.56 44.11
N ALA A 1049 9.81 -4.99 43.93
CA ALA A 1049 10.78 -5.04 45.02
C ALA A 1049 11.15 -3.63 45.53
N PHE A 1050 11.22 -2.65 44.63
CA PHE A 1050 11.47 -1.25 44.96
C PHE A 1050 10.25 -0.60 45.62
N GLU A 1051 9.04 -0.92 45.18
CA GLU A 1051 7.80 -0.52 45.86
C GLU A 1051 7.71 -1.12 47.28
N ALA A 1052 7.98 -2.42 47.43
CA ALA A 1052 7.96 -3.10 48.73
C ALA A 1052 9.07 -2.62 49.70
N THR A 1053 10.07 -1.91 49.17
CA THR A 1053 11.18 -1.30 49.92
C THR A 1053 11.18 0.22 49.84
N GLU A 1054 10.06 0.82 49.44
CA GLU A 1054 9.88 2.26 49.32
C GLU A 1054 10.21 2.95 50.66
N GLY A 1055 11.04 4.00 50.60
CA GLY A 1055 11.60 4.68 51.78
C GLY A 1055 12.94 4.13 52.30
N LEU A 1056 13.45 3.01 51.78
CA LEU A 1056 14.81 2.53 52.05
C LEU A 1056 15.85 3.04 51.04
N VAL A 1057 15.41 3.35 49.82
CA VAL A 1057 16.21 3.92 48.74
C VAL A 1057 15.89 5.42 48.64
N ASN A 1058 16.91 6.28 48.71
CA ASN A 1058 16.75 7.72 48.46
C ASN A 1058 17.32 8.03 47.08
N ARG A 1059 16.45 8.31 46.11
CA ARG A 1059 16.81 8.56 44.70
C ARG A 1059 17.86 9.65 44.55
N GLN A 1060 17.70 10.76 45.27
CA GLN A 1060 18.63 11.90 45.20
C GLN A 1060 20.03 11.61 45.80
N ALA A 1061 20.17 10.50 46.50
CA ALA A 1061 21.44 10.09 47.13
C ALA A 1061 22.10 8.91 46.41
N LEU A 1062 21.50 8.40 45.32
CA LEU A 1062 22.11 7.37 44.48
C LEU A 1062 23.09 8.01 43.48
N PRO A 1063 24.14 7.29 43.07
CA PRO A 1063 24.98 7.69 41.94
C PRO A 1063 24.15 7.92 40.68
N GLU A 1064 24.51 8.94 39.90
CA GLU A 1064 23.93 9.19 38.58
C GLU A 1064 24.29 8.02 37.64
N VAL A 1065 23.31 7.54 36.86
CA VAL A 1065 23.51 6.44 35.91
C VAL A 1065 23.51 7.00 34.50
N ASP A 1066 24.66 6.94 33.83
CA ASP A 1066 24.79 7.38 32.44
C ASP A 1066 24.57 6.18 31.50
N GLY A 1067 23.57 6.31 30.63
CA GLY A 1067 23.19 5.29 29.66
C GLY A 1067 24.29 4.94 28.66
N ALA A 1068 25.28 5.81 28.44
CA ALA A 1068 26.42 5.54 27.57
C ALA A 1068 27.33 4.41 28.09
N TYR A 1069 27.34 4.17 29.41
CA TYR A 1069 28.16 3.13 30.05
C TYR A 1069 27.34 1.90 30.44
N LEU A 1070 26.12 1.78 29.94
CA LEU A 1070 25.14 0.79 30.36
C LEU A 1070 24.58 0.01 29.17
N GLN A 1071 24.93 -1.27 29.07
CA GLN A 1071 24.37 -2.18 28.08
C GLN A 1071 23.30 -3.07 28.74
N ARG A 1072 22.13 -3.18 28.11
CA ARG A 1072 21.05 -4.05 28.59
C ARG A 1072 20.56 -4.95 27.47
N ALA A 1073 20.20 -6.18 27.81
CA ALA A 1073 19.52 -7.11 26.92
C ALA A 1073 18.28 -7.66 27.64
N TYR A 1074 17.12 -7.49 27.01
CA TYR A 1074 15.83 -7.94 27.53
C TYR A 1074 15.37 -9.19 26.78
N GLY A 1075 15.04 -10.27 27.49
CA GLY A 1075 14.52 -11.49 26.89
C GLY A 1075 13.95 -12.44 27.93
N ASP A 1076 12.82 -13.10 27.63
CA ASP A 1076 12.12 -14.02 28.54
C ASP A 1076 11.78 -13.42 29.92
N ARG A 1077 11.37 -12.14 29.97
CA ARG A 1077 11.19 -11.36 31.22
C ARG A 1077 12.46 -11.32 32.09
N GLN A 1078 13.62 -11.52 31.48
CA GLN A 1078 14.92 -11.38 32.12
C GLN A 1078 15.63 -10.16 31.55
N VAL A 1079 16.30 -9.40 32.41
CA VAL A 1079 17.19 -8.32 31.98
C VAL A 1079 18.64 -8.65 32.34
N ARG A 1080 19.51 -8.62 31.33
CA ARG A 1080 20.96 -8.69 31.55
C ARG A 1080 21.53 -7.30 31.43
N ILE A 1081 22.27 -6.86 32.44
CA ILE A 1081 22.77 -5.50 32.60
C ILE A 1081 24.28 -5.56 32.75
N HIS A 1082 25.00 -4.93 31.84
CA HIS A 1082 26.45 -4.74 31.92
C HIS A 1082 26.75 -3.25 32.11
N VAL A 1083 27.57 -2.94 33.11
CA VAL A 1083 27.94 -1.56 33.48
C VAL A 1083 29.45 -1.39 33.32
N ASP A 1084 29.86 -0.45 32.48
CA ASP A 1084 31.26 -0.06 32.32
C ASP A 1084 31.67 0.92 33.43
N LEU A 1085 32.58 0.48 34.29
CA LEU A 1085 33.10 1.28 35.40
C LEU A 1085 34.02 2.44 34.96
N GLY A 1086 34.40 2.49 33.68
CA GLY A 1086 35.14 3.60 33.07
C GLY A 1086 34.40 4.94 33.16
N GLY A 1087 33.07 4.93 33.11
CA GLY A 1087 32.23 6.12 33.31
C GLY A 1087 32.18 6.62 34.76
N TYR A 1088 32.73 5.86 35.71
CA TYR A 1088 32.57 6.08 37.15
C TYR A 1088 33.91 6.32 37.85
N GLU A 1089 34.86 7.05 37.26
CA GLU A 1089 36.23 7.23 37.80
C GLU A 1089 36.30 7.68 39.27
N ALA A 1090 35.31 8.47 39.74
CA ALA A 1090 35.24 8.97 41.11
C ALA A 1090 34.86 7.91 42.17
N LEU A 1091 34.39 6.73 41.75
CA LEU A 1091 33.97 5.64 42.65
C LEU A 1091 35.19 4.96 43.30
N GLY A 1092 35.20 4.72 44.61
CA GLY A 1092 36.34 4.11 45.30
C GLY A 1092 36.54 2.59 45.07
N ARG A 1093 35.68 1.95 44.27
CA ARG A 1093 35.65 0.48 43.99
C ARG A 1093 35.50 -0.39 45.24
N THR A 1094 35.09 0.18 46.37
CA THR A 1094 34.78 -0.66 47.54
C THR A 1094 33.51 -1.46 47.27
N LYS A 1095 33.39 -2.65 47.87
CA LYS A 1095 32.19 -3.49 47.73
C LYS A 1095 30.88 -2.72 48.02
N GLN A 1096 30.92 -1.78 48.96
CA GLN A 1096 29.75 -0.98 49.32
C GLN A 1096 29.37 0.04 48.24
N GLU A 1097 30.35 0.73 47.66
CA GLU A 1097 30.12 1.69 46.57
C GLU A 1097 29.67 0.99 45.28
N LEU A 1098 30.22 -0.19 44.99
CA LEU A 1098 29.77 -1.01 43.86
C LEU A 1098 28.33 -1.51 44.06
N GLU A 1099 27.97 -1.97 45.26
CA GLU A 1099 26.58 -2.34 45.57
C GLU A 1099 25.64 -1.13 45.53
N GLU A 1100 26.10 0.09 45.83
CA GLU A 1100 25.33 1.33 45.71
C GLU A 1100 25.07 1.72 44.25
N LEU A 1101 26.08 1.59 43.40
CA LEU A 1101 25.94 1.74 41.94
C LEU A 1101 25.00 0.69 41.35
N VAL A 1102 25.08 -0.57 41.80
CA VAL A 1102 24.15 -1.63 41.37
C VAL A 1102 22.72 -1.30 41.74
N VAL A 1103 22.46 -0.76 42.93
CA VAL A 1103 21.11 -0.33 43.32
C VAL A 1103 20.64 0.82 42.42
N ALA A 1104 21.52 1.77 42.10
CA ALA A 1104 21.20 2.86 41.17
C ALA A 1104 20.88 2.36 39.77
N VAL A 1105 21.70 1.45 39.25
CA VAL A 1105 21.52 0.83 37.93
C VAL A 1105 20.26 -0.02 37.88
N LEU A 1106 20.01 -0.87 38.89
CA LEU A 1106 18.78 -1.67 38.94
C LEU A 1106 17.55 -0.79 39.08
N TYR A 1107 17.62 0.32 39.80
CA TYR A 1107 16.51 1.27 39.88
C TYR A 1107 16.28 1.91 38.51
N ALA A 1108 17.32 2.44 37.88
CA ALA A 1108 17.23 3.03 36.55
C ALA A 1108 16.68 2.03 35.52
N VAL A 1109 17.15 0.78 35.55
CA VAL A 1109 16.78 -0.24 34.57
C VAL A 1109 15.43 -0.90 34.87
N LEU A 1110 15.05 -1.11 36.13
CA LEU A 1110 13.82 -1.85 36.49
C LEU A 1110 12.63 -0.95 36.80
N VAL A 1111 12.85 0.33 37.11
CA VAL A 1111 11.80 1.28 37.51
C VAL A 1111 11.72 2.44 36.54
N ASP A 1112 12.85 2.94 36.02
CA ASP A 1112 12.84 4.07 35.08
C ASP A 1112 12.76 3.60 33.59
N GLU A 1113 12.77 2.29 33.30
CA GLU A 1113 12.65 1.72 31.93
C GLU A 1113 11.48 0.72 31.80
N VAL A 1114 10.69 0.84 30.72
CA VAL A 1114 9.45 0.09 30.44
C VAL A 1114 9.61 -1.44 30.50
N TYR A 1115 10.69 -1.98 29.91
CA TYR A 1115 10.89 -3.44 29.88
C TYR A 1115 11.45 -3.99 31.19
N GLY A 1116 12.08 -3.12 31.99
CA GLY A 1116 12.48 -3.45 33.34
C GLY A 1116 11.32 -3.71 34.27
N GLU A 1117 10.20 -3.03 34.06
CA GLU A 1117 8.98 -3.26 34.84
C GLU A 1117 8.39 -4.65 34.61
N LEU A 1118 8.57 -5.21 33.40
CA LEU A 1118 8.12 -6.55 33.04
C LEU A 1118 9.10 -7.64 33.50
N ALA A 1119 10.31 -7.27 33.94
CA ALA A 1119 11.35 -8.21 34.28
C ALA A 1119 11.02 -8.97 35.57
N THR A 1120 11.10 -10.29 35.55
CA THR A 1120 11.02 -11.20 36.70
C THR A 1120 12.41 -11.58 37.22
N ASP A 1121 13.42 -11.46 36.36
CA ASP A 1121 14.82 -11.78 36.65
C ASP A 1121 15.75 -10.67 36.13
N ALA A 1122 16.79 -10.35 36.88
CA ALA A 1122 17.81 -9.39 36.47
C ALA A 1122 19.20 -9.89 36.80
N SER A 1123 20.15 -9.84 35.87
CA SER A 1123 21.57 -10.04 36.17
C SER A 1123 22.34 -8.76 35.93
N VAL A 1124 23.07 -8.30 36.93
CA VAL A 1124 23.94 -7.12 36.81
C VAL A 1124 25.39 -7.57 36.88
N GLU A 1125 26.20 -7.07 35.96
CA GLU A 1125 27.63 -7.25 35.92
C GLU A 1125 28.33 -5.89 35.77
N LEU A 1126 29.21 -5.55 36.71
CA LEU A 1126 30.07 -4.38 36.65
C LEU A 1126 31.42 -4.80 36.08
N VAL A 1127 31.85 -4.13 35.02
CA VAL A 1127 33.02 -4.49 34.22
C VAL A 1127 34.01 -3.33 34.22
N GLU A 1128 35.29 -3.62 34.42
CA GLU A 1128 36.39 -2.69 34.11
C GLU A 1128 37.11 -3.18 32.86
N PHE A 1129 37.35 -2.28 31.92
CA PHE A 1129 38.13 -2.60 30.74
C PHE A 1129 39.57 -2.17 30.93
N SER A 1130 40.51 -3.09 30.69
CA SER A 1130 41.94 -2.72 30.68
C SER A 1130 42.36 -2.00 29.40
N ASN A 1131 41.46 -1.89 28.41
CA ASN A 1131 41.70 -1.21 27.15
C ASN A 1131 40.38 -0.59 26.62
N TYR A 1132 40.47 0.64 26.11
CA TYR A 1132 39.36 1.37 25.50
C TYR A 1132 39.71 1.71 24.06
N ASP A 1133 38.73 1.68 23.17
CA ASP A 1133 38.94 2.00 21.76
C ASP A 1133 39.03 3.53 21.51
N GLU A 1134 39.19 3.93 20.24
CA GLU A 1134 39.36 5.34 19.89
C GLU A 1134 38.09 6.21 20.09
N TYR A 1135 36.96 5.57 20.38
CA TYR A 1135 35.67 6.19 20.64
C TYR A 1135 35.34 6.24 22.13
N GLY A 1136 36.18 5.65 22.98
CA GLY A 1136 36.00 5.59 24.42
C GLY A 1136 35.17 4.40 24.90
N GLU A 1137 34.94 3.40 24.04
CA GLU A 1137 34.20 2.17 24.37
C GLU A 1137 35.15 1.08 24.86
N GLY A 1138 34.74 0.32 25.87
CA GLY A 1138 35.52 -0.78 26.43
C GLY A 1138 35.73 -1.94 25.45
N VAL A 1139 36.98 -2.38 25.25
CA VAL A 1139 37.28 -3.52 24.37
C VAL A 1139 36.89 -4.82 25.07
N LEU A 1140 35.89 -5.55 24.57
CA LEU A 1140 35.31 -6.76 25.20
C LEU A 1140 36.34 -7.78 25.71
N GLU A 1141 37.44 -8.01 25.00
CA GLU A 1141 38.49 -8.96 25.39
C GLU A 1141 39.29 -8.50 26.62
N SER A 1142 39.22 -7.21 26.93
CA SER A 1142 39.84 -6.57 28.08
C SER A 1142 38.88 -6.40 29.26
N ALA A 1143 37.64 -6.86 29.11
CA ALA A 1143 36.61 -6.84 30.15
C ALA A 1143 37.03 -7.70 31.35
N ASN A 1144 37.07 -7.08 32.53
CA ASN A 1144 37.25 -7.76 33.79
C ASN A 1144 36.03 -7.53 34.68
N SER A 1145 35.31 -8.60 34.99
CA SER A 1145 34.15 -8.57 35.86
C SER A 1145 34.59 -8.28 37.31
N VAL A 1146 34.22 -7.11 37.82
CA VAL A 1146 34.55 -6.67 39.19
C VAL A 1146 33.47 -7.09 40.18
N TRP A 1147 32.23 -7.19 39.69
CA TRP A 1147 31.07 -7.58 40.48
C TRP A 1147 30.00 -8.17 39.57
N SER A 1148 29.36 -9.27 39.98
CA SER A 1148 28.24 -9.85 39.23
C SER A 1148 27.25 -10.50 40.16
N ARG A 1149 25.95 -10.34 39.88
CA ARG A 1149 24.86 -10.99 40.62
C ARG A 1149 23.57 -11.03 39.83
N SER A 1150 22.82 -12.12 40.00
CA SER A 1150 21.44 -12.24 39.53
C SER A 1150 20.42 -12.04 40.65
N PHE A 1151 19.24 -11.58 40.27
CA PHE A 1151 18.15 -11.16 41.13
C PHE A 1151 16.82 -11.69 40.62
N GLU A 1152 16.14 -12.45 41.48
CA GLU A 1152 14.69 -12.62 41.50
C GLU A 1152 14.09 -11.69 42.57
N ARG A 1153 12.78 -11.41 42.52
CA ARG A 1153 12.11 -10.39 43.37
C ARG A 1153 12.49 -10.49 44.85
N ALA A 1154 12.33 -11.67 45.46
CA ALA A 1154 12.63 -11.87 46.87
C ALA A 1154 14.12 -11.67 47.22
N SER A 1155 15.01 -11.92 46.26
CA SER A 1155 16.46 -11.72 46.43
C SER A 1155 16.87 -10.26 46.28
N LEU A 1156 16.19 -9.50 45.40
CA LEU A 1156 16.36 -8.06 45.23
C LEU A 1156 15.86 -7.29 46.45
N GLU A 1157 14.65 -7.60 46.95
CA GLU A 1157 14.11 -7.01 48.18
C GLU A 1157 15.07 -7.20 49.36
N ARG A 1158 15.65 -8.40 49.51
CA ARG A 1158 16.65 -8.69 50.55
C ARG A 1158 17.93 -7.88 50.34
N PHE A 1159 18.40 -7.79 49.10
CA PHE A 1159 19.60 -7.04 48.76
C PHE A 1159 19.47 -5.55 49.11
N ILE A 1160 18.33 -4.91 48.77
CA ILE A 1160 18.05 -3.51 49.09
C ILE A 1160 18.01 -3.30 50.62
N ARG A 1161 17.35 -4.19 51.36
CA ARG A 1161 17.30 -4.12 52.84
C ARG A 1161 18.67 -4.27 53.49
N ASP A 1162 19.48 -5.22 53.03
CA ASP A 1162 20.84 -5.47 53.54
C ASP A 1162 21.78 -4.28 53.25
N HIS A 1163 21.68 -3.70 52.04
CA HIS A 1163 22.43 -2.51 51.66
C HIS A 1163 22.14 -1.34 52.63
N ARG A 1164 20.86 -1.08 52.94
CA ARG A 1164 20.47 0.00 53.86
C ARG A 1164 20.91 -0.26 55.31
N ALA A 1165 20.82 -1.50 55.79
CA ALA A 1165 21.26 -1.86 57.14
C ALA A 1165 22.77 -1.61 57.35
N ARG A 1166 23.60 -1.89 56.33
CA ARG A 1166 25.04 -1.61 56.35
C ARG A 1166 25.35 -0.11 56.35
N LYS A 1167 24.55 0.70 55.65
CA LYS A 1167 24.68 2.18 55.66
C LYS A 1167 24.35 2.78 57.05
N ARG A 1168 23.37 2.21 57.78
CA ARG A 1168 23.07 2.61 59.18
C ARG A 1168 24.19 2.25 60.17
N GLY A 1169 24.88 1.11 59.98
CA GLY A 1169 25.96 0.65 60.86
C GLY A 1169 27.20 1.56 60.95
N ARG A 1170 27.34 2.55 60.05
CA ARG A 1170 28.40 3.58 60.09
C ARG A 1170 27.91 4.98 60.45
N GLY A 1171 26.59 5.25 60.41
CA GLY A 1171 26.04 6.60 60.56
C GLY A 1171 25.64 7.02 61.98
N GLU A 1172 25.54 6.09 62.94
CA GLU A 1172 25.11 6.39 64.33
C GLU A 1172 26.22 6.16 65.38
N GLY A 1173 27.48 6.02 64.95
CA GLY A 1173 28.64 5.88 65.83
C GLY A 1173 29.36 7.18 66.22
N GLU A 1174 29.04 8.32 65.59
CA GLU A 1174 29.81 9.57 65.72
C GLU A 1174 28.97 10.84 65.97
N ALA A 1175 27.76 10.72 66.52
CA ALA A 1175 26.94 11.87 66.94
C ALA A 1175 26.38 11.71 68.37
N ALA A 1176 27.23 11.27 69.30
CA ALA A 1176 27.01 11.40 70.74
C ALA A 1176 28.29 11.96 71.38
N GLY A 1177 28.56 13.24 71.13
CA GLY A 1177 29.68 13.98 71.70
C GLY A 1177 29.77 15.39 71.13
N GLU A 1178 29.27 16.35 71.91
CA GLU A 1178 29.23 17.83 71.72
C GLU A 1178 28.13 18.42 70.83
#